data_AF-A0A4D4LSM5-F1
#
_entry.id   AF-A0A4D4LSM5-F1
#
_cell.length_a   1.000
_cell.length_b   1.000
_cell.length_c   1.000
_cell.angle_alpha   90.00
_cell.angle_beta   90.00
_cell.angle_gamma   90.00
#
_symmetry.space_group_name_H-M   'P 1'
#
loop_
_entity.id
_entity.type
_entity.pdbx_description
1 polymer ?
#
loop_
_entity_poly.entity_id
_entity_poly.type
_entity_poly.pdbx_seq_one_letter_code
_entity_poly.pdbx_strand_id
1 'polypeptide(L)'
;MGGTDGSGAWFGRLGRDEVFSSYLDLMCLRIAVRLAAADGLRGTAVRRLAARVSGQVHAAARRCLGAGQGELDRESFEAVFPWGPVPGRPFDGITGWATAVLTEGLLVPAGNGYRFAHEELADWIQGMHLDLEAALHALVHRDRDTPPSTPPVPRHRTGPIVQALLLLARQQGPAELALRLEDLADAAGALLPQRPDPGAGNAQSLAAPTAATRPPATRPPATRTLAARTPVPTNPGPLGPTLLHPTSSHPTPSHPTPSDHPAWWPVRLLADVLLHVPDATPYLPVLRHLAARIIEWRAQGRCVPEEFGPSFWESVPVGDTERFDLLRQLVVADEAPGGPAEGPRYLDAVSGLLAADPAAVHPHLTRWFDDDRPLPATPDATVATAAQALLHTHRRRALDDLTEALADSAHRRGDELLAVLAEEEPSAVCRAVDRWAHDERPARRVAAVAYGLRAAPHVRTEDGRELLRYAALALLARPADCTLHGGALALLVRDPRTRSRHLPQALARFGEGDPQVPASALATALASHPEPVLEAFQARLRRPGPDVGEVLRTLADVTTPALARRVATLVREVVELRPETADHVAAYVERRLEQGLASRAVLLPLVGGLLDGGPPEVRVALTTVLAAPGGAESGPLRHELLGLLLGRERDPAVLVALLCAAADGARHSGEQHTRELVRRAGLLLVRTPDGATRFDQALVELGRRVPGFAPLVARWLTREPEAWAAVVGPSTRRMIENLAGVVRVPA
;
A
#
# COMPACT_ATOMS: atom_id res chain seq x y z
N MET A 1 -56.37 -3.16 3.58
CA MET A 1 -56.66 -3.21 2.13
C MET A 1 -55.36 -2.88 1.43
N GLY A 2 -54.48 -3.86 1.21
CA GLY A 2 -54.48 -4.76 0.04
C GLY A 2 -53.45 -4.16 -0.93
N GLY A 3 -52.21 -4.65 -1.02
CA GLY A 3 -51.80 -6.04 -1.20
C GLY A 3 -51.45 -6.23 -2.67
N THR A 4 -50.30 -5.68 -3.10
CA THR A 4 -49.68 -5.94 -4.40
C THR A 4 -48.17 -6.10 -4.23
N ASP A 5 -47.79 -7.04 -3.36
CA ASP A 5 -46.47 -7.67 -3.38
C ASP A 5 -46.68 -9.11 -3.86
N GLY A 6 -45.88 -9.56 -4.84
CA GLY A 6 -45.73 -10.99 -5.09
C GLY A 6 -45.98 -11.52 -6.51
N SER A 7 -45.72 -10.75 -7.57
CA SER A 7 -45.74 -11.31 -8.94
C SER A 7 -44.52 -10.95 -9.81
N GLY A 8 -43.40 -10.54 -9.20
CA GLY A 8 -42.14 -10.25 -9.90
C GLY A 8 -40.96 -11.18 -9.56
N ALA A 9 -41.11 -12.12 -8.61
CA ALA A 9 -39.99 -12.86 -8.02
C ALA A 9 -39.96 -14.38 -8.35
N TRP A 10 -40.56 -14.81 -9.47
CA TRP A 10 -40.63 -16.24 -9.84
C TRP A 10 -39.67 -16.69 -10.94
N PHE A 11 -38.78 -15.80 -11.42
CA PHE A 11 -37.63 -16.23 -12.21
C PHE A 11 -36.39 -16.12 -11.33
N GLY A 12 -36.20 -17.09 -10.43
CA GLY A 12 -34.86 -17.40 -9.96
C GLY A 12 -33.98 -17.58 -11.21
N ARG A 13 -32.76 -17.00 -11.20
CA ARG A 13 -31.82 -17.16 -12.32
C ARG A 13 -31.70 -18.66 -12.61
N LEU A 14 -32.17 -19.09 -13.79
CA LEU A 14 -32.10 -20.48 -14.21
C LEU A 14 -30.65 -20.96 -14.09
N GLY A 15 -30.45 -22.04 -13.34
CA GLY A 15 -29.13 -22.62 -13.16
C GLY A 15 -28.63 -23.28 -14.45
N ARG A 16 -27.31 -23.34 -14.63
CA ARG A 16 -26.69 -24.05 -15.78
C ARG A 16 -27.16 -25.51 -15.88
N ASP A 17 -27.36 -26.16 -14.74
CA ASP A 17 -27.91 -27.51 -14.65
C ASP A 17 -29.35 -27.63 -15.16
N GLU A 18 -30.21 -26.68 -14.82
CA GLU A 18 -31.61 -26.65 -15.29
C GLU A 18 -31.67 -26.45 -16.80
N VAL A 19 -30.75 -25.64 -17.34
CA VAL A 19 -30.58 -25.45 -18.78
C VAL A 19 -30.16 -26.76 -19.45
N PHE A 20 -29.14 -27.45 -18.92
CA PHE A 20 -28.69 -28.73 -19.49
C PHE A 20 -29.74 -29.84 -19.37
N SER A 21 -30.43 -29.95 -18.23
CA SER A 21 -31.54 -30.89 -18.06
C SER A 21 -32.66 -30.62 -19.06
N SER A 22 -33.08 -29.37 -19.21
CA SER A 22 -34.13 -28.97 -20.16
C SER A 22 -33.71 -29.21 -21.62
N TYR A 23 -32.46 -28.92 -21.94
CA TYR A 23 -31.89 -29.18 -23.27
C TYR A 23 -31.86 -30.68 -23.57
N LEU A 24 -31.40 -31.51 -22.63
CA LEU A 24 -31.37 -32.96 -22.79
C LEU A 24 -32.78 -33.52 -22.98
N ASP A 25 -33.75 -33.10 -22.18
CA ASP A 25 -35.16 -33.50 -22.31
C ASP A 25 -35.74 -33.14 -23.68
N LEU A 26 -35.44 -31.92 -24.17
CA LEU A 26 -35.84 -31.47 -25.50
C LEU A 26 -35.20 -32.34 -26.60
N MET A 27 -33.92 -32.65 -26.49
CA MET A 27 -33.22 -33.50 -27.46
C MET A 27 -33.76 -34.93 -27.46
N CYS A 28 -33.99 -35.51 -26.27
CA CYS A 28 -34.60 -36.83 -26.14
C CYS A 28 -36.02 -36.85 -26.72
N LEU A 29 -36.80 -35.79 -26.52
CA LEU A 29 -38.13 -35.65 -27.12
C LEU A 29 -38.06 -35.53 -28.65
N ARG A 30 -37.15 -34.74 -29.21
CA ARG A 30 -36.98 -34.60 -30.67
C ARG A 30 -36.58 -35.92 -31.33
N ILE A 31 -35.63 -36.63 -30.74
CA ILE A 31 -35.22 -37.97 -31.18
C ILE A 31 -36.41 -38.93 -31.11
N ALA A 32 -37.18 -38.92 -30.01
CA ALA A 32 -38.35 -39.75 -29.86
C ALA A 32 -39.47 -39.42 -30.86
N VAL A 33 -39.72 -38.14 -31.17
CA VAL A 33 -40.68 -37.73 -32.20
C VAL A 33 -40.26 -38.24 -33.58
N ARG A 34 -38.95 -38.20 -33.90
CA ARG A 34 -38.42 -38.72 -35.16
C ARG A 34 -38.57 -40.24 -35.28
N LEU A 35 -38.23 -40.97 -34.21
CA LEU A 35 -38.44 -42.42 -34.16
C LEU A 35 -39.93 -42.78 -34.25
N ALA A 36 -40.79 -42.08 -33.51
CA ALA A 36 -42.22 -42.28 -33.53
C ALA A 36 -42.87 -42.00 -34.90
N ALA A 37 -42.33 -41.06 -35.68
CA ALA A 37 -42.81 -40.74 -37.02
C ALA A 37 -42.59 -41.89 -38.02
N ALA A 38 -41.51 -42.66 -37.85
CA ALA A 38 -41.23 -43.84 -38.68
C ALA A 38 -42.18 -45.02 -38.37
N ASP A 39 -42.64 -45.12 -37.12
CA ASP A 39 -43.44 -46.26 -36.62
C ASP A 39 -44.92 -45.91 -36.31
N GLY A 40 -45.37 -44.69 -36.61
CA GLY A 40 -46.77 -44.24 -36.43
C GLY A 40 -47.24 -44.04 -34.98
N LEU A 41 -46.32 -43.89 -34.02
CA LEU A 41 -46.62 -43.77 -32.59
C LEU A 41 -47.06 -42.34 -32.21
N ARG A 42 -48.01 -42.20 -31.27
CA ARG A 42 -48.53 -40.88 -30.84
C ARG A 42 -48.74 -40.77 -29.32
N GLY A 43 -48.77 -39.53 -28.83
CA GLY A 43 -49.16 -39.20 -27.45
C GLY A 43 -48.23 -39.79 -26.38
N THR A 44 -48.79 -40.55 -25.44
CA THR A 44 -48.05 -41.14 -24.31
C THR A 44 -46.94 -42.10 -24.73
N ALA A 45 -47.05 -42.73 -25.90
CA ALA A 45 -46.00 -43.58 -26.47
C ALA A 45 -44.72 -42.79 -26.79
N VAL A 46 -44.85 -41.55 -27.28
CA VAL A 46 -43.71 -40.67 -27.57
C VAL A 46 -43.00 -40.25 -26.28
N ARG A 47 -43.75 -40.00 -25.20
CA ARG A 47 -43.16 -39.68 -23.89
C ARG A 47 -42.38 -40.86 -23.29
N ARG A 48 -42.92 -42.08 -23.39
CA ARG A 48 -42.22 -43.31 -22.97
C ARG A 48 -40.96 -43.54 -23.82
N LEU A 49 -41.04 -43.24 -25.11
CA LEU A 49 -39.90 -43.33 -26.01
C LEU A 49 -38.83 -42.28 -25.67
N ALA A 50 -39.22 -41.05 -25.34
CA ALA A 50 -38.30 -40.00 -24.89
C ALA A 50 -37.57 -40.40 -23.59
N ALA A 51 -38.29 -40.95 -22.59
CA ALA A 51 -37.67 -41.47 -21.38
C ALA A 51 -36.68 -42.62 -21.67
N ARG A 52 -36.99 -43.46 -22.65
CA ARG A 52 -36.11 -44.54 -23.10
C ARG A 52 -34.88 -44.02 -23.84
N VAL A 53 -35.04 -43.02 -24.72
CA VAL A 53 -33.92 -42.32 -25.38
C VAL A 53 -33.02 -41.70 -24.33
N SER A 54 -33.57 -41.01 -23.33
CA SER A 54 -32.80 -40.48 -22.20
C SER A 54 -31.99 -41.59 -21.52
N GLY A 55 -32.61 -42.72 -21.17
CA GLY A 55 -31.90 -43.88 -20.60
C GLY A 55 -30.75 -44.41 -21.46
N GLN A 56 -30.91 -44.43 -22.79
CA GLN A 56 -29.82 -44.80 -23.73
C GLN A 56 -28.72 -43.72 -23.78
N VAL A 57 -29.07 -42.45 -23.74
CA VAL A 57 -28.09 -41.35 -23.71
C VAL A 57 -27.26 -41.39 -22.43
N HIS A 58 -27.86 -41.66 -21.27
CA HIS A 58 -27.11 -41.91 -20.03
C HIS A 58 -26.24 -43.18 -20.10
N ALA A 59 -26.66 -44.21 -20.84
CA ALA A 59 -25.83 -45.40 -21.08
C ALA A 59 -24.63 -45.10 -22.01
N ALA A 60 -24.82 -44.28 -23.03
CA ALA A 60 -23.74 -43.77 -23.87
C ALA A 60 -22.74 -42.95 -23.05
N ALA A 61 -23.23 -42.03 -22.21
CA ALA A 61 -22.38 -41.23 -21.31
C ALA A 61 -21.50 -42.11 -20.40
N ARG A 62 -22.06 -43.16 -19.80
CA ARG A 62 -21.28 -44.13 -19.00
C ARG A 62 -20.17 -44.83 -19.80
N ARG A 63 -20.45 -45.18 -21.05
CA ARG A 63 -19.45 -45.85 -21.92
C ARG A 63 -18.36 -44.89 -22.39
N CYS A 64 -18.67 -43.59 -22.54
CA CYS A 64 -17.69 -42.54 -22.83
C CYS A 64 -16.67 -42.34 -21.69
N LEU A 65 -16.97 -42.76 -20.45
CA LEU A 65 -16.03 -42.77 -19.32
C LEU A 65 -15.05 -43.95 -19.36
N GLY A 66 -15.08 -44.80 -20.39
CA GLY A 66 -14.13 -45.90 -20.61
C GLY A 66 -12.75 -45.44 -21.12
N ALA A 67 -11.94 -46.37 -21.63
CA ALA A 67 -10.57 -46.09 -22.09
C ALA A 67 -10.46 -45.28 -23.40
N GLY A 68 -11.58 -45.09 -24.12
CA GLY A 68 -11.67 -44.18 -25.26
C GLY A 68 -11.61 -42.73 -24.76
N GLN A 69 -10.92 -41.84 -25.47
CA GLN A 69 -10.64 -40.45 -25.06
C GLN A 69 -11.89 -39.55 -24.98
N GLY A 70 -12.89 -39.91 -24.19
CA GLY A 70 -14.25 -39.33 -24.21
C GLY A 70 -15.09 -39.75 -25.43
N GLU A 71 -14.51 -40.53 -26.36
CA GLU A 71 -15.18 -41.06 -27.54
C GLU A 71 -15.84 -42.40 -27.27
N LEU A 72 -17.03 -42.57 -27.83
CA LEU A 72 -17.73 -43.84 -27.91
C LEU A 72 -17.28 -44.55 -29.19
N ASP A 73 -16.59 -45.68 -29.05
CA ASP A 73 -16.22 -46.48 -30.22
C ASP A 73 -17.46 -46.98 -30.97
N ARG A 74 -17.26 -47.40 -32.23
CA ARG A 74 -18.36 -47.77 -33.13
C ARG A 74 -19.18 -48.94 -32.60
N GLU A 75 -18.54 -49.91 -31.96
CA GLU A 75 -19.18 -51.09 -31.36
C GLU A 75 -20.07 -50.69 -30.17
N SER A 76 -19.54 -49.85 -29.28
CA SER A 76 -20.24 -49.33 -28.12
C SER A 76 -21.39 -48.42 -28.52
N PHE A 77 -21.24 -47.63 -29.59
CA PHE A 77 -22.30 -46.79 -30.16
C PHE A 77 -23.43 -47.65 -30.71
N GLU A 78 -23.12 -48.62 -31.57
CA GLU A 78 -24.14 -49.52 -32.14
C GLU A 78 -24.84 -50.35 -31.06
N ALA A 79 -24.12 -50.70 -30.00
CA ALA A 79 -24.67 -51.40 -28.85
C ALA A 79 -25.59 -50.53 -27.97
N VAL A 80 -25.58 -49.19 -28.08
CA VAL A 80 -26.56 -48.29 -27.43
C VAL A 80 -27.65 -47.85 -28.42
N PHE A 81 -27.26 -47.51 -29.64
CA PHE A 81 -28.11 -47.00 -30.72
C PHE A 81 -27.94 -47.88 -31.97
N PRO A 82 -28.79 -48.90 -32.16
CA PRO A 82 -28.64 -49.83 -33.26
C PRO A 82 -29.00 -49.20 -34.61
N TRP A 83 -28.32 -49.63 -35.68
CA TRP A 83 -28.65 -49.24 -37.06
C TRP A 83 -29.90 -49.94 -37.59
N GLY A 84 -30.22 -51.12 -37.08
CA GLY A 84 -31.35 -51.95 -37.51
C GLY A 84 -32.05 -52.67 -36.35
N PRO A 85 -33.06 -53.52 -36.62
CA PRO A 85 -33.77 -54.26 -35.58
C PRO A 85 -32.87 -55.31 -34.94
N VAL A 86 -32.79 -55.32 -33.61
CA VAL A 86 -31.97 -56.27 -32.83
C VAL A 86 -32.89 -57.23 -32.07
N PRO A 87 -32.96 -58.54 -32.43
CA PRO A 87 -33.82 -59.51 -31.76
C PRO A 87 -33.46 -59.68 -30.27
N GLY A 88 -34.47 -59.75 -29.39
CA GLY A 88 -34.28 -60.08 -27.97
C GLY A 88 -33.88 -58.90 -27.07
N ARG A 89 -33.93 -57.67 -27.55
CA ARG A 89 -33.80 -56.44 -26.74
C ARG A 89 -35.17 -55.80 -26.50
N PRO A 90 -35.34 -54.93 -25.48
CA PRO A 90 -36.64 -54.30 -25.15
C PRO A 90 -37.20 -53.31 -26.20
N PHE A 91 -36.69 -53.33 -27.44
CA PHE A 91 -37.00 -52.40 -28.54
C PHE A 91 -37.67 -53.08 -29.75
N ASP A 92 -38.15 -54.32 -29.60
CA ASP A 92 -38.71 -55.14 -30.69
C ASP A 92 -39.59 -54.31 -31.64
N GLY A 93 -39.06 -54.05 -32.85
CA GLY A 93 -39.76 -53.39 -33.96
C GLY A 93 -39.31 -51.98 -34.33
N ILE A 94 -38.74 -51.16 -33.42
CA ILE A 94 -38.40 -49.75 -33.71
C ILE A 94 -37.00 -49.65 -34.34
N THR A 95 -36.91 -49.11 -35.55
CA THR A 95 -35.65 -48.98 -36.32
C THR A 95 -35.20 -47.51 -36.43
N GLY A 96 -33.94 -47.26 -36.81
CA GLY A 96 -33.45 -45.90 -37.09
C GLY A 96 -32.90 -45.13 -35.88
N TRP A 97 -32.56 -45.79 -34.77
CA TRP A 97 -31.99 -45.16 -33.57
C TRP A 97 -30.71 -44.38 -33.85
N ALA A 98 -29.72 -45.00 -34.49
CA ALA A 98 -28.46 -44.36 -34.86
C ALA A 98 -28.68 -43.13 -35.74
N THR A 99 -29.51 -43.26 -36.79
CA THR A 99 -29.84 -42.17 -37.71
C THR A 99 -30.54 -41.02 -36.99
N ALA A 100 -31.47 -41.31 -36.08
CA ALA A 100 -32.21 -40.29 -35.36
C ALA A 100 -31.30 -39.46 -34.43
N VAL A 101 -30.42 -40.10 -33.67
CA VAL A 101 -29.50 -39.42 -32.75
C VAL A 101 -28.48 -38.55 -33.51
N LEU A 102 -27.94 -39.05 -34.63
CA LEU A 102 -27.00 -38.31 -35.47
C LEU A 102 -27.67 -37.15 -36.21
N THR A 103 -28.91 -37.34 -36.68
CA THR A 103 -29.65 -36.28 -37.40
C THR A 103 -30.08 -35.16 -36.47
N GLU A 104 -30.48 -35.49 -35.25
CA GLU A 104 -30.79 -34.49 -34.22
C GLU A 104 -29.53 -33.85 -33.64
N GLY A 105 -28.33 -34.37 -33.97
CA GLY A 105 -27.05 -33.75 -33.63
C GLY A 105 -26.68 -33.87 -32.15
N LEU A 106 -27.24 -34.84 -31.42
CA LEU A 106 -26.85 -35.08 -30.02
C LEU A 106 -25.46 -35.73 -29.94
N LEU A 107 -25.19 -36.68 -30.84
CA LEU A 107 -23.87 -37.27 -31.07
C LEU A 107 -23.41 -36.94 -32.48
N VAL A 108 -22.10 -36.75 -32.65
CA VAL A 108 -21.44 -36.49 -33.93
C VAL A 108 -20.27 -37.46 -34.13
N PRO A 109 -19.95 -37.83 -35.39
CA PRO A 109 -18.75 -38.60 -35.67
C PRO A 109 -17.49 -37.85 -35.21
N ALA A 110 -16.57 -38.55 -34.54
CA ALA A 110 -15.27 -38.04 -34.15
C ALA A 110 -14.23 -39.16 -34.25
N GLY A 111 -13.20 -38.95 -35.07
CA GLY A 111 -12.19 -39.97 -35.36
C GLY A 111 -12.81 -41.28 -35.85
N ASN A 112 -12.54 -42.36 -35.10
CA ASN A 112 -13.03 -43.72 -35.39
C ASN A 112 -14.33 -44.07 -34.63
N GLY A 113 -14.93 -43.10 -33.95
CA GLY A 113 -16.11 -43.29 -33.10
C GLY A 113 -17.06 -42.09 -33.14
N TYR A 114 -17.74 -41.87 -32.02
CA TYR A 114 -18.76 -40.83 -31.84
C TYR A 114 -18.54 -40.09 -30.53
N ARG A 115 -18.86 -38.79 -30.49
CA ARG A 115 -18.85 -37.98 -29.27
C ARG A 115 -20.09 -37.12 -29.18
N PHE A 116 -20.38 -36.61 -27.98
CA PHE A 116 -21.39 -35.57 -27.82
C PHE A 116 -21.01 -34.32 -28.61
N ALA A 117 -22.00 -33.72 -29.28
CA ALA A 117 -21.78 -32.54 -30.10
C ALA A 117 -21.27 -31.35 -29.27
N HIS A 118 -21.82 -31.18 -28.06
CA HIS A 118 -21.44 -30.15 -27.10
C HIS A 118 -20.62 -30.77 -25.97
N GLU A 119 -19.39 -30.29 -25.82
CA GLU A 119 -18.44 -30.74 -24.81
C GLU A 119 -18.96 -30.51 -23.39
N GLU A 120 -19.47 -29.31 -23.09
CA GLU A 120 -19.98 -29.00 -21.75
C GLU A 120 -21.19 -29.86 -21.34
N LEU A 121 -22.04 -30.23 -22.31
CA LEU A 121 -23.14 -31.16 -22.08
C LEU A 121 -22.62 -32.58 -21.82
N ALA A 122 -21.58 -32.99 -22.57
CA ALA A 122 -20.90 -34.26 -22.39
C ALA A 122 -20.33 -34.35 -20.98
N ASP A 123 -19.60 -33.32 -20.55
CA ASP A 123 -18.98 -33.24 -19.23
C ASP A 123 -20.03 -33.30 -18.13
N TRP A 124 -21.13 -32.58 -18.29
CA TRP A 124 -22.24 -32.55 -17.34
C TRP A 124 -22.88 -33.93 -17.19
N ILE A 125 -23.27 -34.59 -18.29
CA ILE A 125 -23.93 -35.90 -18.22
C ILE A 125 -22.97 -37.03 -17.83
N GLN A 126 -21.69 -36.94 -18.21
CA GLN A 126 -20.66 -37.90 -17.82
C GLN A 126 -20.31 -37.76 -16.34
N GLY A 127 -20.18 -36.53 -15.83
CA GLY A 127 -19.93 -36.26 -14.41
C GLY A 127 -20.98 -36.87 -13.48
N MET A 128 -22.25 -36.98 -13.93
CA MET A 128 -23.31 -37.66 -13.19
C MET A 128 -23.06 -39.16 -12.94
N HIS A 129 -22.27 -39.82 -13.80
CA HIS A 129 -21.97 -41.25 -13.68
C HIS A 129 -20.50 -41.54 -13.32
N LEU A 130 -19.71 -40.50 -13.09
CA LEU A 130 -18.31 -40.65 -12.73
C LEU A 130 -18.19 -41.18 -11.29
N ASP A 131 -17.35 -42.19 -11.10
CA ASP A 131 -16.89 -42.57 -9.76
C ASP A 131 -15.87 -41.53 -9.28
N LEU A 132 -16.38 -40.51 -8.58
CA LEU A 132 -15.59 -39.38 -8.12
C LEU A 132 -14.53 -39.79 -7.09
N GLU A 133 -14.83 -40.72 -6.19
CA GLU A 133 -13.89 -41.16 -5.15
C GLU A 133 -12.72 -41.91 -5.78
N ALA A 134 -12.98 -42.86 -6.69
CA ALA A 134 -11.93 -43.56 -7.40
C ALA A 134 -11.07 -42.60 -8.24
N ALA A 135 -11.70 -41.61 -8.89
CA ALA A 135 -10.99 -40.61 -9.69
C ALA A 135 -10.07 -39.72 -8.82
N LEU A 136 -10.58 -39.17 -7.70
CA LEU A 136 -9.78 -38.34 -6.80
C LEU A 136 -8.66 -39.15 -6.12
N HIS A 137 -8.94 -40.40 -5.72
CA HIS A 137 -7.92 -41.29 -5.14
C HIS A 137 -6.76 -41.55 -6.11
N ALA A 138 -7.07 -41.85 -7.39
CA ALA A 138 -6.07 -42.04 -8.43
C ALA A 138 -5.25 -40.77 -8.74
N LEU A 139 -5.83 -39.58 -8.52
CA LEU A 139 -5.15 -38.30 -8.72
C LEU A 139 -4.25 -37.90 -7.56
N VAL A 140 -4.70 -38.13 -6.31
CA VAL A 140 -3.99 -37.71 -5.08
C VAL A 140 -2.91 -38.71 -4.66
N HIS A 141 -3.17 -40.02 -4.77
CA HIS A 141 -2.32 -41.08 -4.21
C HIS A 141 -1.54 -41.86 -5.26
N ARG A 142 -0.91 -41.17 -6.22
CA ARG A 142 -0.12 -41.81 -7.30
C ARG A 142 0.72 -42.96 -6.76
N ASP A 143 0.44 -44.17 -7.24
CA ASP A 143 1.23 -45.34 -6.92
C ASP A 143 2.64 -45.18 -7.51
N ARG A 144 3.66 -45.26 -6.65
CA ARG A 144 5.07 -45.01 -7.02
C ARG A 144 5.58 -45.99 -8.08
N ASP A 145 4.88 -47.10 -8.29
CA ASP A 145 5.27 -48.20 -9.18
C ASP A 145 4.65 -48.12 -10.60
N THR A 146 3.86 -47.07 -10.93
CA THR A 146 3.25 -46.93 -12.26
C THR A 146 4.20 -46.22 -13.26
N PRO A 147 4.51 -46.82 -14.44
CA PRO A 147 5.45 -46.24 -15.40
C PRO A 147 4.98 -44.85 -15.90
N PRO A 148 5.92 -43.93 -16.22
CA PRO A 148 5.65 -42.51 -16.51
C PRO A 148 4.84 -42.25 -17.79
N SER A 149 4.56 -43.25 -18.62
CA SER A 149 3.96 -43.10 -19.96
C SER A 149 2.43 -43.11 -20.00
N THR A 150 1.75 -43.28 -18.87
CA THR A 150 0.27 -43.29 -18.79
C THR A 150 -0.20 -42.40 -17.65
N PRO A 151 -0.92 -41.28 -17.93
CA PRO A 151 -1.53 -40.50 -16.85
C PRO A 151 -2.63 -41.34 -16.18
N PRO A 152 -2.72 -41.36 -14.84
CA PRO A 152 -3.68 -42.21 -14.10
C PRO A 152 -5.14 -41.85 -14.44
N VAL A 153 -5.37 -40.59 -14.79
CA VAL A 153 -6.62 -40.06 -15.33
C VAL A 153 -6.27 -39.21 -16.56
N PRO A 154 -6.83 -39.49 -17.75
CA PRO A 154 -6.62 -38.66 -18.93
C PRO A 154 -7.15 -37.21 -18.77
N ARG A 155 -6.41 -36.21 -19.29
CA ARG A 155 -6.78 -34.79 -19.13
C ARG A 155 -8.13 -34.39 -19.74
N HIS A 156 -8.64 -35.11 -20.74
CA HIS A 156 -9.98 -34.86 -21.25
C HIS A 156 -11.08 -35.12 -20.19
N ARG A 157 -10.75 -35.76 -19.06
CA ARG A 157 -11.69 -35.99 -17.95
C ARG A 157 -11.79 -34.84 -16.96
N THR A 158 -11.10 -33.72 -17.18
CA THR A 158 -11.20 -32.54 -16.30
C THR A 158 -12.64 -32.04 -16.21
N GLY A 159 -13.31 -31.87 -17.35
CA GLY A 159 -14.70 -31.43 -17.40
C GLY A 159 -15.66 -32.32 -16.59
N PRO A 160 -15.71 -33.64 -16.84
CA PRO A 160 -16.56 -34.57 -16.07
C PRO A 160 -16.26 -34.58 -14.57
N ILE A 161 -14.99 -34.47 -14.16
CA ILE A 161 -14.61 -34.42 -12.74
C ILE A 161 -15.09 -33.12 -12.08
N VAL A 162 -14.91 -31.97 -12.74
CA VAL A 162 -15.43 -30.68 -12.27
C VAL A 162 -16.95 -30.76 -12.12
N GLN A 163 -17.66 -31.33 -13.10
CA GLN A 163 -19.12 -31.48 -13.02
C GLN A 163 -19.56 -32.44 -11.91
N ALA A 164 -18.82 -33.52 -11.67
CA ALA A 164 -19.06 -34.42 -10.54
C ALA A 164 -18.88 -33.71 -9.18
N LEU A 165 -17.86 -32.87 -9.04
CA LEU A 165 -17.64 -32.04 -7.84
C LEU A 165 -18.75 -30.99 -7.64
N LEU A 166 -19.20 -30.34 -8.72
CA LEU A 166 -20.33 -29.41 -8.66
C LEU A 166 -21.65 -30.14 -8.34
N LEU A 167 -21.82 -31.38 -8.80
CA LEU A 167 -22.96 -32.23 -8.44
C LEU A 167 -22.91 -32.65 -6.97
N LEU A 168 -21.73 -32.97 -6.43
CA LEU A 168 -21.52 -33.29 -5.02
C LEU A 168 -22.02 -32.16 -4.10
N ALA A 169 -21.64 -30.91 -4.39
CA ALA A 169 -22.12 -29.75 -3.62
C ALA A 169 -23.64 -29.61 -3.63
N ARG A 170 -24.30 -29.96 -4.74
CA ARG A 170 -25.76 -29.86 -4.87
C ARG A 170 -26.49 -30.99 -4.14
N GLN A 171 -25.92 -32.19 -4.13
CA GLN A 171 -26.55 -33.36 -3.50
C GLN A 171 -26.26 -33.46 -2.00
N GLN A 172 -25.04 -33.13 -1.58
CA GLN A 172 -24.55 -33.34 -0.21
C GLN A 172 -24.27 -32.02 0.53
N GLY A 173 -24.35 -30.89 -0.15
CA GLY A 173 -24.16 -29.55 0.41
C GLY A 173 -22.73 -29.03 0.27
N PRO A 174 -22.51 -27.73 0.57
CA PRO A 174 -21.22 -27.07 0.36
C PRO A 174 -20.12 -27.57 1.29
N ALA A 175 -20.47 -28.07 2.49
CA ALA A 175 -19.47 -28.56 3.45
C ALA A 175 -18.70 -29.78 2.93
N GLU A 176 -19.39 -30.72 2.27
CA GLU A 176 -18.74 -31.91 1.71
C GLU A 176 -17.80 -31.53 0.55
N LEU A 177 -18.24 -30.63 -0.35
CA LEU A 177 -17.34 -30.13 -1.39
C LEU A 177 -16.15 -29.37 -0.81
N ALA A 178 -16.35 -28.57 0.25
CA ALA A 178 -15.26 -27.83 0.89
C ALA A 178 -14.14 -28.75 1.40
N LEU A 179 -14.49 -29.87 2.05
CA LEU A 179 -13.52 -30.87 2.49
C LEU A 179 -12.68 -31.42 1.32
N ARG A 180 -13.33 -31.75 0.20
CA ARG A 180 -12.61 -32.25 -1.00
C ARG A 180 -11.72 -31.19 -1.63
N LEU A 181 -12.13 -29.91 -1.60
CA LEU A 181 -11.31 -28.81 -2.13
C LEU A 181 -10.12 -28.49 -1.21
N GLU A 182 -10.27 -28.64 0.11
CA GLU A 182 -9.15 -28.55 1.07
C GLU A 182 -8.11 -29.66 0.82
N ASP A 183 -8.55 -30.91 0.66
CA ASP A 183 -7.67 -32.03 0.30
C ASP A 183 -6.91 -31.77 -1.02
N LEU A 184 -7.57 -31.18 -2.02
CA LEU A 184 -6.95 -30.79 -3.29
C LEU A 184 -5.96 -29.65 -3.12
N ALA A 185 -6.24 -28.65 -2.28
CA ALA A 185 -5.31 -27.55 -1.99
C ALA A 185 -4.03 -28.06 -1.30
N ASP A 186 -4.17 -29.00 -0.37
CA ASP A 186 -3.05 -29.64 0.31
C ASP A 186 -2.23 -30.52 -0.65
N ALA A 187 -2.91 -31.32 -1.48
CA ALA A 187 -2.27 -32.13 -2.52
C ALA A 187 -1.50 -31.27 -3.53
N ALA A 188 -2.06 -30.13 -3.95
CA ALA A 188 -1.38 -29.18 -4.82
C ALA A 188 -0.05 -28.73 -4.19
N GLY A 189 -0.06 -28.32 -2.92
CA GLY A 189 1.14 -27.86 -2.23
C GLY A 189 2.19 -28.95 -1.97
N ALA A 190 1.76 -30.19 -1.70
CA ALA A 190 2.66 -31.33 -1.54
C ALA A 190 3.36 -31.70 -2.86
N LEU A 191 2.67 -31.52 -3.98
CA LEU A 191 3.16 -31.88 -5.30
C LEU A 191 3.92 -30.73 -5.99
N LEU A 192 3.85 -29.47 -5.55
CA LEU A 192 4.57 -28.36 -6.21
C LEU A 192 6.09 -28.46 -6.05
N PRO A 193 6.86 -28.28 -7.15
CA PRO A 193 8.31 -28.40 -7.10
C PRO A 193 8.94 -27.21 -6.36
N GLN A 194 10.09 -27.44 -5.73
CA GLN A 194 10.93 -26.34 -5.23
C GLN A 194 11.59 -25.64 -6.41
N ARG A 195 11.76 -24.31 -6.30
CA ARG A 195 12.43 -23.54 -7.36
C ARG A 195 13.88 -24.01 -7.48
N PRO A 196 14.37 -24.32 -8.70
CA PRO A 196 15.77 -24.64 -8.87
C PRO A 196 16.62 -23.41 -8.53
N ASP A 197 17.65 -23.61 -7.70
CA ASP A 197 18.62 -22.57 -7.37
C ASP A 197 19.23 -22.01 -8.67
N PRO A 198 19.14 -20.70 -8.94
CA PRO A 198 19.71 -20.11 -10.16
C PRO A 198 21.25 -20.25 -10.25
N GLY A 199 21.91 -20.76 -9.20
CA GLY A 199 23.35 -21.04 -9.17
C GLY A 199 23.77 -22.49 -9.44
N ALA A 200 22.85 -23.47 -9.48
CA ALA A 200 23.22 -24.89 -9.55
C ALA A 200 23.47 -25.41 -10.99
N GLY A 201 22.95 -24.72 -12.01
CA GLY A 201 23.03 -25.15 -13.42
C GLY A 201 24.41 -25.02 -14.08
N ASN A 202 25.36 -24.32 -13.46
CA ASN A 202 26.67 -24.03 -14.07
C ASN A 202 27.83 -24.87 -13.51
N ALA A 203 27.56 -25.84 -12.64
CA ALA A 203 28.61 -26.64 -11.98
C ALA A 203 28.97 -27.97 -12.67
N GLN A 204 28.28 -28.37 -13.75
CA GLN A 204 28.53 -29.67 -14.42
C GLN A 204 29.06 -29.58 -15.85
N SER A 205 29.43 -28.40 -16.35
CA SER A 205 30.09 -28.29 -17.65
C SER A 205 31.22 -27.28 -17.63
N LEU A 206 32.33 -27.65 -16.98
CA LEU A 206 33.67 -27.16 -17.32
C LEU A 206 34.70 -28.06 -16.61
N ALA A 207 35.10 -29.12 -17.30
CA ALA A 207 36.38 -29.75 -17.04
C ALA A 207 37.47 -28.69 -17.28
N ALA A 208 38.25 -28.40 -16.24
CA ALA A 208 39.42 -27.55 -16.32
C ALA A 208 40.44 -28.12 -17.32
N PRO A 209 41.25 -27.23 -17.93
CA PRO A 209 42.68 -27.38 -17.70
C PRO A 209 43.31 -26.09 -17.18
N THR A 210 44.04 -26.27 -16.07
CA THR A 210 45.30 -25.64 -15.67
C THR A 210 45.66 -24.23 -16.16
N ALA A 211 45.71 -23.33 -15.17
CA ALA A 211 46.79 -22.40 -14.82
C ALA A 211 47.57 -21.66 -15.94
N ALA A 212 47.34 -20.35 -16.04
CA ALA A 212 48.39 -19.38 -16.36
C ALA A 212 48.10 -18.00 -15.70
N THR A 213 49.03 -17.65 -14.82
CA THR A 213 49.51 -16.35 -14.31
C THR A 213 48.84 -15.03 -14.75
N ARG A 214 48.51 -14.21 -13.74
CA ARG A 214 48.13 -12.76 -13.69
C ARG A 214 49.06 -11.81 -14.49
N PRO A 215 48.61 -10.60 -14.91
CA PRO A 215 48.66 -9.39 -14.06
C PRO A 215 47.48 -8.38 -14.23
N PRO A 216 47.40 -7.31 -13.41
CA PRO A 216 46.15 -6.58 -13.11
C PRO A 216 45.93 -5.35 -14.01
N ALA A 217 44.68 -4.98 -14.24
CA ALA A 217 44.32 -3.69 -14.84
C ALA A 217 43.06 -3.10 -14.21
N THR A 218 43.28 -2.11 -13.35
CA THR A 218 42.61 -0.80 -13.25
C THR A 218 41.20 -0.63 -13.85
N ARG A 219 40.25 -0.25 -12.98
CA ARG A 219 39.03 0.50 -13.33
C ARG A 219 39.38 1.92 -13.80
N PRO A 220 38.63 2.45 -14.79
CA PRO A 220 38.04 3.78 -14.65
C PRO A 220 36.55 3.82 -15.12
N PRO A 221 35.84 4.96 -14.95
CA PRO A 221 34.42 4.99 -14.64
C PRO A 221 33.49 5.19 -15.83
N ALA A 222 32.20 5.12 -15.52
CA ALA A 222 31.05 5.35 -16.40
C ALA A 222 31.06 6.71 -17.11
N THR A 223 30.61 6.70 -18.36
CA THR A 223 29.99 7.85 -19.01
C THR A 223 28.85 7.39 -19.91
N ARG A 224 27.68 8.00 -19.69
CA ARG A 224 26.53 8.04 -20.61
C ARG A 224 26.97 8.58 -21.96
N THR A 225 26.50 8.01 -23.07
CA THR A 225 26.04 8.81 -24.22
C THR A 225 24.95 8.07 -25.00
N LEU A 226 24.00 8.88 -25.43
CA LEU A 226 22.78 8.65 -26.20
C LEU A 226 23.05 8.33 -27.68
N ALA A 227 22.03 7.78 -28.35
CA ALA A 227 21.81 7.75 -29.81
C ALA A 227 22.67 6.72 -30.59
N ALA A 228 22.24 6.11 -31.70
CA ALA A 228 21.14 6.40 -32.61
C ALA A 228 20.73 5.11 -33.35
N ARG A 229 19.54 5.17 -33.95
CA ARG A 229 18.96 4.20 -34.89
C ARG A 229 19.81 4.04 -36.16
N THR A 230 19.52 2.95 -36.87
CA THR A 230 19.73 2.61 -38.31
C THR A 230 20.85 1.61 -38.63
N PRO A 231 20.82 0.93 -39.79
CA PRO A 231 19.79 -0.06 -40.17
C PRO A 231 20.42 -1.39 -40.64
N VAL A 232 19.59 -2.43 -40.69
CA VAL A 232 19.92 -3.73 -41.30
C VAL A 232 20.16 -3.58 -42.81
N PRO A 233 21.24 -4.13 -43.38
CA PRO A 233 21.30 -4.45 -44.79
C PRO A 233 21.00 -5.94 -45.00
N THR A 234 19.91 -6.19 -45.70
CA THR A 234 19.65 -7.37 -46.51
C THR A 234 20.78 -7.61 -47.51
N ASN A 235 21.24 -8.85 -47.64
CA ASN A 235 21.28 -9.47 -48.97
C ASN A 235 21.21 -11.01 -48.90
N PRO A 236 20.47 -11.65 -49.83
CA PRO A 236 20.34 -13.09 -49.95
C PRO A 236 21.38 -13.64 -50.96
N GLY A 237 21.73 -14.91 -50.83
CA GLY A 237 22.61 -15.58 -51.78
C GLY A 237 22.66 -17.08 -51.53
N PRO A 238 22.22 -17.94 -52.47
CA PRO A 238 21.94 -19.35 -52.25
C PRO A 238 23.17 -20.21 -52.53
N LEU A 239 23.16 -21.49 -52.15
CA LEU A 239 23.77 -22.61 -52.89
C LEU A 239 23.54 -23.95 -52.15
N GLY A 240 22.76 -24.83 -52.78
CA GLY A 240 23.21 -26.18 -53.11
C GLY A 240 23.09 -27.30 -52.04
N PRO A 241 22.48 -28.45 -52.38
CA PRO A 241 22.19 -29.53 -51.45
C PRO A 241 23.34 -30.55 -51.37
N THR A 242 23.66 -31.08 -50.18
CA THR A 242 24.47 -32.30 -50.08
C THR A 242 24.12 -33.13 -48.83
N LEU A 243 23.33 -34.18 -49.08
CA LEU A 243 23.40 -35.54 -48.53
C LEU A 243 23.66 -35.69 -47.02
N LEU A 244 22.57 -35.86 -46.26
CA LEU A 244 22.57 -36.42 -44.91
C LEU A 244 22.77 -37.95 -44.98
N HIS A 245 23.81 -38.45 -44.30
CA HIS A 245 23.86 -39.84 -43.84
C HIS A 245 23.05 -39.97 -42.52
N PRO A 246 22.38 -41.12 -42.29
CA PRO A 246 21.61 -41.32 -41.08
C PRO A 246 22.53 -41.79 -39.96
N THR A 247 22.72 -40.96 -38.93
CA THR A 247 23.22 -41.43 -37.64
C THR A 247 22.09 -41.33 -36.62
N SER A 248 21.59 -42.52 -36.27
CA SER A 248 20.84 -42.93 -35.09
C SER A 248 20.66 -41.83 -34.03
N SER A 249 19.48 -41.24 -34.01
CA SER A 249 19.04 -40.37 -32.91
C SER A 249 18.77 -41.24 -31.68
N HIS A 250 19.69 -41.23 -30.73
CA HIS A 250 19.35 -41.56 -29.34
C HIS A 250 18.33 -40.50 -28.86
N PRO A 251 17.17 -40.88 -28.29
CA PRO A 251 16.28 -39.90 -27.71
C PRO A 251 16.97 -39.31 -26.48
N THR A 252 17.34 -38.03 -26.56
CA THR A 252 17.59 -37.21 -25.38
C THR A 252 16.32 -37.23 -24.53
N PRO A 253 16.41 -37.38 -23.19
CA PRO A 253 15.23 -37.30 -22.35
C PRO A 253 14.63 -35.91 -22.50
N SER A 254 13.45 -35.85 -23.12
CA SER A 254 12.61 -34.67 -23.23
C SER A 254 12.40 -34.10 -21.83
N HIS A 255 12.81 -32.84 -21.62
CA HIS A 255 12.39 -32.09 -20.44
C HIS A 255 10.86 -32.14 -20.34
N PRO A 256 10.28 -32.53 -19.20
CA PRO A 256 8.82 -32.56 -19.04
C PRO A 256 8.28 -31.15 -19.30
N THR A 257 7.24 -31.06 -20.11
CA THR A 257 6.51 -29.80 -20.28
C THR A 257 5.85 -29.43 -18.94
N PRO A 258 5.59 -28.15 -18.63
CA PRO A 258 4.92 -27.74 -17.38
C PRO A 258 3.61 -28.51 -17.12
N SER A 259 2.96 -28.92 -18.20
CA SER A 259 1.76 -29.76 -18.25
C SER A 259 1.92 -31.15 -17.62
N ASP A 260 3.13 -31.73 -17.56
CA ASP A 260 3.35 -33.10 -17.07
C ASP A 260 3.58 -33.18 -15.55
N HIS A 261 3.44 -32.05 -14.85
CA HIS A 261 3.62 -31.97 -13.41
C HIS A 261 2.45 -32.63 -12.65
N PRO A 262 2.69 -33.48 -11.64
CA PRO A 262 1.62 -34.12 -10.86
C PRO A 262 0.69 -33.12 -10.15
N ALA A 263 1.19 -31.91 -9.87
CA ALA A 263 0.41 -30.82 -9.26
C ALA A 263 -0.65 -30.20 -10.19
N TRP A 264 -0.58 -30.46 -11.51
CA TRP A 264 -1.50 -29.87 -12.49
C TRP A 264 -2.96 -30.19 -12.19
N TRP A 265 -3.27 -31.44 -11.85
CA TRP A 265 -4.64 -31.89 -11.60
C TRP A 265 -5.29 -31.21 -10.38
N PRO A 266 -4.68 -31.22 -9.18
CA PRO A 266 -5.26 -30.53 -8.03
C PRO A 266 -5.43 -29.02 -8.26
N VAL A 267 -4.44 -28.36 -8.90
CA VAL A 267 -4.51 -26.94 -9.22
C VAL A 267 -5.68 -26.64 -10.15
N ARG A 268 -5.77 -27.39 -11.26
CA ARG A 268 -6.79 -27.18 -12.29
C ARG A 268 -8.19 -27.43 -11.77
N LEU A 269 -8.40 -28.53 -11.03
CA LEU A 269 -9.71 -28.87 -10.46
C LEU A 269 -10.15 -27.83 -9.42
N LEU A 270 -9.25 -27.40 -8.54
CA LEU A 270 -9.55 -26.39 -7.52
C LEU A 270 -9.96 -25.06 -8.17
N ALA A 271 -9.17 -24.58 -9.15
CA ALA A 271 -9.46 -23.33 -9.86
C ALA A 271 -10.78 -23.41 -10.64
N ASP A 272 -10.97 -24.46 -11.45
CA ASP A 272 -12.17 -24.60 -12.27
C ASP A 272 -13.43 -24.74 -11.39
N VAL A 273 -13.41 -25.55 -10.32
CA VAL A 273 -14.59 -25.69 -9.44
C VAL A 273 -14.96 -24.37 -8.76
N LEU A 274 -13.98 -23.67 -8.18
CA LEU A 274 -14.23 -22.40 -7.47
C LEU A 274 -14.72 -21.26 -8.38
N LEU A 275 -14.37 -21.29 -9.67
CA LEU A 275 -14.87 -20.34 -10.67
C LEU A 275 -16.26 -20.69 -11.21
N HIS A 276 -16.68 -21.96 -11.11
CA HIS A 276 -17.94 -22.45 -11.68
C HIS A 276 -19.07 -22.62 -10.66
N VAL A 277 -18.80 -22.53 -9.35
CA VAL A 277 -19.85 -22.43 -8.33
C VAL A 277 -20.62 -21.11 -8.49
N PRO A 278 -21.95 -21.09 -8.30
CA PRO A 278 -22.74 -19.87 -8.47
C PRO A 278 -22.51 -18.83 -7.35
N ASP A 279 -22.14 -19.29 -6.17
CA ASP A 279 -21.75 -18.49 -5.01
C ASP A 279 -20.58 -19.19 -4.31
N ALA A 280 -19.44 -18.51 -4.22
CA ALA A 280 -18.24 -19.03 -3.60
C ALA A 280 -18.14 -18.70 -2.09
N THR A 281 -19.09 -17.93 -1.53
CA THR A 281 -19.12 -17.53 -0.12
C THR A 281 -19.08 -18.70 0.87
N PRO A 282 -19.77 -19.83 0.64
CA PRO A 282 -19.65 -21.01 1.52
C PRO A 282 -18.23 -21.62 1.56
N TYR A 283 -17.41 -21.35 0.54
CA TYR A 283 -16.06 -21.89 0.39
C TYR A 283 -14.98 -20.89 0.82
N LEU A 284 -15.33 -19.81 1.53
CA LEU A 284 -14.36 -18.87 2.10
C LEU A 284 -13.27 -19.52 2.96
N PRO A 285 -13.54 -20.55 3.80
CA PRO A 285 -12.48 -21.24 4.53
C PRO A 285 -11.43 -21.86 3.58
N VAL A 286 -11.87 -22.49 2.50
CA VAL A 286 -11.01 -23.07 1.46
C VAL A 286 -10.19 -21.99 0.76
N LEU A 287 -10.83 -20.87 0.38
CA LEU A 287 -10.16 -19.74 -0.25
C LEU A 287 -9.10 -19.11 0.67
N ARG A 288 -9.39 -18.96 1.97
CA ARG A 288 -8.41 -18.48 2.96
C ARG A 288 -7.26 -19.48 3.15
N HIS A 289 -7.56 -20.77 3.18
CA HIS A 289 -6.54 -21.82 3.23
C HIS A 289 -5.61 -21.77 2.01
N LEU A 290 -6.19 -21.67 0.80
CA LEU A 290 -5.44 -21.51 -0.43
C LEU A 290 -4.57 -20.24 -0.41
N ALA A 291 -5.10 -19.11 0.05
CA ALA A 291 -4.34 -17.88 0.20
C ALA A 291 -3.15 -18.04 1.17
N ALA A 292 -3.35 -18.70 2.31
CA ALA A 292 -2.28 -19.02 3.25
C ALA A 292 -1.20 -19.91 2.63
N ARG A 293 -1.60 -20.93 1.85
CA ARG A 293 -0.68 -21.81 1.12
C ARG A 293 0.14 -21.05 0.08
N ILE A 294 -0.48 -20.13 -0.67
CA ILE A 294 0.21 -19.27 -1.64
C ILE A 294 1.31 -18.44 -0.96
N ILE A 295 1.01 -17.83 0.19
CA ILE A 295 1.98 -17.06 0.98
C ILE A 295 3.15 -17.97 1.41
N GLU A 296 2.84 -19.18 1.90
CA GLU A 296 3.86 -20.15 2.30
C GLU A 296 4.73 -20.61 1.13
N TRP A 297 4.13 -20.87 -0.03
CA TRP A 297 4.85 -21.26 -1.25
C TRP A 297 5.84 -20.17 -1.66
N ARG A 298 5.42 -18.90 -1.67
CA ARG A 298 6.30 -17.75 -1.97
C ARG A 298 7.42 -17.62 -0.93
N ALA A 299 7.12 -17.78 0.36
CA ALA A 299 8.13 -17.74 1.42
C ALA A 299 9.17 -18.86 1.28
N GLN A 300 8.77 -20.03 0.75
CA GLN A 300 9.66 -21.15 0.42
C GLN A 300 10.34 -21.00 -0.95
N GLY A 301 10.16 -19.86 -1.62
CA GLY A 301 10.73 -19.58 -2.94
C GLY A 301 10.09 -20.37 -4.08
N ARG A 302 8.95 -21.05 -3.86
CA ARG A 302 8.24 -21.81 -4.91
C ARG A 302 7.42 -20.87 -5.80
N CYS A 303 7.28 -21.23 -7.08
CA CYS A 303 6.41 -20.50 -8.00
C CYS A 303 4.94 -20.81 -7.68
N VAL A 304 4.12 -19.76 -7.62
CA VAL A 304 2.66 -19.91 -7.53
C VAL A 304 2.13 -20.29 -8.91
N PRO A 305 1.25 -21.30 -9.03
CA PRO A 305 0.60 -21.62 -10.29
C PRO A 305 -0.13 -20.41 -10.89
N GLU A 306 -0.09 -20.26 -12.21
CA GLU A 306 -0.73 -19.14 -12.92
C GLU A 306 -2.25 -19.12 -12.71
N GLU A 307 -2.86 -20.30 -12.53
CA GLU A 307 -4.29 -20.48 -12.25
C GLU A 307 -4.73 -19.84 -10.92
N PHE A 308 -3.80 -19.58 -9.99
CA PHE A 308 -4.07 -18.87 -8.73
C PHE A 308 -3.56 -17.44 -8.70
N GLY A 309 -3.23 -16.89 -9.87
CA GLY A 309 -2.83 -15.49 -10.03
C GLY A 309 -3.98 -14.50 -9.75
N PRO A 310 -3.72 -13.19 -9.85
CA PRO A 310 -4.70 -12.17 -9.48
C PRO A 310 -6.04 -12.25 -10.21
N SER A 311 -6.06 -12.62 -11.50
CA SER A 311 -7.29 -12.76 -12.29
C SER A 311 -8.24 -13.82 -11.75
N PHE A 312 -7.72 -14.87 -11.11
CA PHE A 312 -8.54 -15.87 -10.43
C PHE A 312 -9.32 -15.21 -9.28
N TRP A 313 -8.63 -14.51 -8.38
CA TRP A 313 -9.23 -13.85 -7.22
C TRP A 313 -10.20 -12.73 -7.58
N GLU A 314 -9.97 -12.05 -8.69
CA GLU A 314 -10.94 -11.09 -9.27
C GLU A 314 -12.22 -11.80 -9.73
N SER A 315 -12.07 -12.98 -10.34
CA SER A 315 -13.17 -13.73 -10.99
C SER A 315 -13.96 -14.62 -10.04
N VAL A 316 -13.46 -14.92 -8.84
CA VAL A 316 -14.19 -15.73 -7.85
C VAL A 316 -15.53 -15.05 -7.51
N PRO A 317 -16.66 -15.79 -7.55
CA PRO A 317 -18.00 -15.26 -7.29
C PRO A 317 -18.26 -15.10 -5.79
N VAL A 318 -17.55 -14.17 -5.17
CA VAL A 318 -17.75 -13.71 -3.78
C VAL A 318 -18.20 -12.25 -3.76
N GLY A 319 -18.75 -11.80 -2.62
CA GLY A 319 -19.00 -10.39 -2.36
C GLY A 319 -17.70 -9.57 -2.28
N ASP A 320 -17.83 -8.25 -2.44
CA ASP A 320 -16.67 -7.34 -2.44
C ASP A 320 -15.94 -7.35 -1.08
N THR A 321 -16.69 -7.39 0.02
CA THR A 321 -16.11 -7.48 1.38
C THR A 321 -15.15 -8.65 1.49
N GLU A 322 -15.63 -9.83 1.10
CA GLU A 322 -14.87 -11.08 1.12
C GLU A 322 -13.69 -11.03 0.16
N ARG A 323 -13.87 -10.49 -1.05
CA ARG A 323 -12.82 -10.36 -2.06
C ARG A 323 -11.66 -9.51 -1.54
N PHE A 324 -11.96 -8.32 -1.01
CA PHE A 324 -10.92 -7.44 -0.47
C PHE A 324 -10.25 -8.00 0.78
N ASP A 325 -10.96 -8.78 1.60
CA ASP A 325 -10.36 -9.49 2.73
C ASP A 325 -9.39 -10.61 2.30
N LEU A 326 -9.67 -11.28 1.17
CA LEU A 326 -8.77 -12.26 0.56
C LEU A 326 -7.56 -11.58 -0.10
N LEU A 327 -7.78 -10.51 -0.88
CA LEU A 327 -6.68 -9.74 -1.48
C LEU A 327 -5.77 -9.13 -0.41
N ARG A 328 -6.31 -8.66 0.72
CA ARG A 328 -5.52 -8.19 1.87
C ARG A 328 -4.58 -9.25 2.43
N GLN A 329 -4.97 -10.52 2.39
CA GLN A 329 -4.10 -11.62 2.81
C GLN A 329 -3.01 -11.87 1.78
N LEU A 330 -3.37 -11.83 0.50
CA LEU A 330 -2.50 -12.18 -0.63
C LEU A 330 -1.46 -11.12 -1.00
N VAL A 331 -1.69 -9.83 -0.73
CA VAL A 331 -0.70 -8.78 -1.06
C VAL A 331 0.66 -8.99 -0.37
N VAL A 332 0.71 -9.72 0.74
CA VAL A 332 1.96 -10.10 1.42
C VAL A 332 2.77 -11.12 0.59
N ALA A 333 2.14 -11.78 -0.38
CA ALA A 333 2.79 -12.70 -1.32
C ALA A 333 3.36 -12.00 -2.58
N ASP A 334 3.19 -10.67 -2.71
CA ASP A 334 3.73 -9.91 -3.85
C ASP A 334 5.26 -9.80 -3.79
N GLU A 335 5.92 -10.09 -4.91
CA GLU A 335 7.39 -9.99 -5.06
C GLU A 335 7.85 -8.57 -5.46
N ALA A 336 9.13 -8.25 -5.23
CA ALA A 336 9.70 -6.95 -5.60
C ALA A 336 9.70 -6.73 -7.14
N PRO A 337 9.55 -5.46 -7.61
CA PRO A 337 9.61 -5.16 -9.05
C PRO A 337 10.93 -5.58 -9.69
N GLY A 338 10.88 -6.18 -10.87
CA GLY A 338 12.08 -6.68 -11.58
C GLY A 338 12.64 -8.01 -11.07
N GLY A 339 11.87 -8.75 -10.25
CA GLY A 339 12.19 -10.12 -9.88
C GLY A 339 12.11 -11.09 -11.07
N PRO A 340 12.78 -12.26 -10.99
CA PRO A 340 12.84 -13.26 -12.06
C PRO A 340 11.49 -13.92 -12.41
N ALA A 341 10.41 -13.60 -11.70
CA ALA A 341 9.03 -14.00 -12.00
C ALA A 341 8.15 -12.74 -12.03
N GLU A 342 8.29 -11.94 -13.09
CA GLU A 342 7.46 -10.75 -13.36
C GLU A 342 6.03 -11.18 -13.75
N GLY A 343 5.33 -11.76 -12.78
CA GLY A 343 3.90 -12.05 -12.86
C GLY A 343 3.06 -10.88 -12.33
N PRO A 344 1.77 -10.83 -12.69
CA PRO A 344 0.84 -9.84 -12.17
C PRO A 344 0.73 -9.93 -10.63
N ARG A 345 0.69 -8.78 -9.95
CA ARG A 345 0.62 -8.67 -8.48
C ARG A 345 -0.81 -8.60 -7.99
N TYR A 346 -1.04 -9.04 -6.75
CA TYR A 346 -2.34 -8.87 -6.10
C TYR A 346 -2.62 -7.39 -5.82
N LEU A 347 -1.60 -6.58 -5.52
CA LEU A 347 -1.77 -5.13 -5.36
C LEU A 347 -2.21 -4.43 -6.66
N ASP A 348 -1.79 -4.94 -7.82
CA ASP A 348 -2.22 -4.40 -9.12
C ASP A 348 -3.71 -4.71 -9.38
N ALA A 349 -4.19 -5.87 -8.94
CA ALA A 349 -5.61 -6.25 -8.96
C ALA A 349 -6.46 -5.27 -8.14
N VAL A 350 -6.03 -4.99 -6.91
CA VAL A 350 -6.67 -4.03 -6.01
C VAL A 350 -6.70 -2.63 -6.65
N SER A 351 -5.60 -2.22 -7.27
CA SER A 351 -5.50 -0.96 -8.00
C SER A 351 -6.46 -0.92 -9.20
N GLY A 352 -6.61 -2.02 -9.94
CA GLY A 352 -7.56 -2.16 -11.05
C GLY A 352 -9.02 -2.07 -10.61
N LEU A 353 -9.38 -2.78 -9.53
CA LEU A 353 -10.73 -2.73 -8.94
C LEU A 353 -11.06 -1.33 -8.40
N LEU A 354 -10.13 -0.70 -7.69
CA LEU A 354 -10.27 0.68 -7.20
C LEU A 354 -10.43 1.68 -8.35
N ALA A 355 -9.73 1.45 -9.46
CA ALA A 355 -9.84 2.28 -10.66
C ALA A 355 -11.21 2.13 -11.35
N ALA A 356 -11.81 0.93 -11.31
CA ALA A 356 -13.09 0.62 -11.94
C ALA A 356 -14.28 1.18 -11.14
N ASP A 357 -14.30 0.98 -9.81
CA ASP A 357 -15.36 1.49 -8.93
C ASP A 357 -14.78 2.04 -7.60
N PRO A 358 -14.31 3.29 -7.59
CA PRO A 358 -13.67 3.85 -6.41
C PRO A 358 -14.62 3.98 -5.21
N ALA A 359 -15.89 4.31 -5.45
CA ALA A 359 -16.86 4.54 -4.38
C ALA A 359 -17.17 3.25 -3.61
N ALA A 360 -17.31 2.12 -4.31
CA ALA A 360 -17.49 0.82 -3.66
C ALA A 360 -16.23 0.34 -2.92
N VAL A 361 -15.04 0.64 -3.44
CA VAL A 361 -13.78 0.09 -2.92
C VAL A 361 -13.20 0.86 -1.73
N HIS A 362 -13.42 2.18 -1.63
CA HIS A 362 -12.84 2.99 -0.55
C HIS A 362 -13.12 2.44 0.86
N PRO A 363 -14.37 2.07 1.24
CA PRO A 363 -14.65 1.53 2.57
C PRO A 363 -13.87 0.24 2.85
N HIS A 364 -13.68 -0.62 1.86
CA HIS A 364 -12.92 -1.87 2.03
C HIS A 364 -11.44 -1.62 2.29
N LEU A 365 -10.82 -0.66 1.59
CA LEU A 365 -9.41 -0.31 1.80
C LEU A 365 -9.16 0.38 3.15
N THR A 366 -10.12 1.13 3.69
CA THR A 366 -9.96 1.71 5.03
C THR A 366 -9.85 0.64 6.13
N ARG A 367 -10.43 -0.56 5.92
CA ARG A 367 -10.31 -1.69 6.85
C ARG A 367 -8.91 -2.32 6.86
N TRP A 368 -8.05 -1.95 5.92
CA TRP A 368 -6.66 -2.43 5.86
C TRP A 368 -5.73 -1.60 6.76
N PHE A 369 -6.18 -0.48 7.32
CA PHE A 369 -5.32 0.44 8.05
C PHE A 369 -4.72 -0.12 9.36
N ASP A 370 -5.34 -1.15 9.92
CA ASP A 370 -4.85 -1.88 11.11
C ASP A 370 -3.84 -3.00 10.76
N ASP A 371 -3.56 -3.23 9.47
CA ASP A 371 -2.73 -4.35 9.01
C ASP A 371 -1.26 -3.94 8.80
N ASP A 372 -0.46 -4.08 9.86
CA ASP A 372 0.97 -3.73 9.84
C ASP A 372 1.88 -4.87 9.32
N ARG A 373 1.34 -5.89 8.65
CA ARG A 373 2.18 -6.94 8.04
C ARG A 373 3.08 -6.32 6.96
N PRO A 374 4.40 -6.60 6.97
CA PRO A 374 5.33 -6.02 6.00
C PRO A 374 5.13 -6.62 4.61
N LEU A 375 5.32 -5.82 3.57
CA LEU A 375 5.26 -6.24 2.18
C LEU A 375 6.67 -6.64 1.69
N PRO A 376 6.91 -7.91 1.30
CA PRO A 376 8.24 -8.34 0.85
C PRO A 376 8.76 -7.56 -0.36
N ALA A 377 7.86 -7.08 -1.22
CA ALA A 377 8.20 -6.24 -2.37
C ALA A 377 8.84 -4.89 -2.00
N THR A 378 8.56 -4.38 -0.80
CA THR A 378 8.92 -3.04 -0.32
C THR A 378 9.15 -3.10 1.19
N PRO A 379 10.40 -3.32 1.66
CA PRO A 379 10.71 -3.65 3.05
C PRO A 379 10.24 -2.62 4.09
N ASP A 380 10.09 -1.35 3.70
CA ASP A 380 9.63 -0.26 4.57
C ASP A 380 8.11 -0.04 4.53
N ALA A 381 7.37 -0.82 3.73
CA ALA A 381 5.93 -0.70 3.58
C ALA A 381 5.19 -1.89 4.22
N THR A 382 4.03 -1.58 4.77
CA THR A 382 3.02 -2.52 5.29
C THR A 382 1.79 -2.54 4.40
N VAL A 383 0.93 -3.54 4.59
CA VAL A 383 -0.41 -3.61 3.96
C VAL A 383 -1.19 -2.31 4.20
N ALA A 384 -1.18 -1.79 5.43
CA ALA A 384 -1.82 -0.53 5.78
C ALA A 384 -1.26 0.67 5.01
N THR A 385 0.06 0.80 4.90
CA THR A 385 0.68 1.91 4.13
C THR A 385 0.44 1.77 2.63
N ALA A 386 0.36 0.55 2.09
CA ALA A 386 0.02 0.33 0.69
C ALA A 386 -1.43 0.72 0.39
N ALA A 387 -2.38 0.40 1.28
CA ALA A 387 -3.77 0.86 1.16
C ALA A 387 -3.84 2.40 1.17
N GLN A 388 -3.14 3.07 2.10
CA GLN A 388 -3.07 4.53 2.16
C GLN A 388 -2.45 5.12 0.88
N ALA A 389 -1.40 4.50 0.33
CA ALA A 389 -0.77 4.91 -0.92
C ALA A 389 -1.71 4.72 -2.14
N LEU A 390 -2.46 3.63 -2.21
CA LEU A 390 -3.45 3.40 -3.27
C LEU A 390 -4.58 4.43 -3.23
N LEU A 391 -5.14 4.70 -2.04
CA LEU A 391 -6.17 5.71 -1.84
C LEU A 391 -5.66 7.12 -2.21
N HIS A 392 -4.43 7.48 -1.84
CA HIS A 392 -3.82 8.74 -2.25
C HIS A 392 -3.59 8.79 -3.77
N THR A 393 -3.09 7.72 -4.37
CA THR A 393 -2.78 7.65 -5.80
C THR A 393 -4.04 7.82 -6.66
N HIS A 394 -5.14 7.17 -6.28
CA HIS A 394 -6.41 7.21 -7.03
C HIS A 394 -7.40 8.28 -6.52
N ARG A 395 -6.99 9.14 -5.58
CA ARG A 395 -7.87 10.10 -4.86
C ARG A 395 -8.80 10.92 -5.75
N ARG A 396 -8.33 11.31 -6.95
CA ARG A 396 -9.07 12.21 -7.86
C ARG A 396 -10.29 11.57 -8.52
N ARG A 397 -10.47 10.25 -8.44
CA ARG A 397 -11.59 9.55 -9.10
C ARG A 397 -12.92 9.73 -8.38
N ALA A 398 -12.92 9.78 -7.04
CA ALA A 398 -14.13 9.98 -6.23
C ALA A 398 -13.78 10.63 -4.88
N LEU A 399 -13.38 11.91 -4.90
CA LEU A 399 -12.93 12.64 -3.71
C LEU A 399 -14.02 12.74 -2.63
N ASP A 400 -15.28 12.97 -3.02
CA ASP A 400 -16.36 13.16 -2.05
C ASP A 400 -16.66 11.85 -1.29
N ASP A 401 -16.70 10.71 -1.98
CA ASP A 401 -16.85 9.39 -1.35
C ASP A 401 -15.62 8.99 -0.54
N LEU A 402 -14.41 9.33 -1.02
CA LEU A 402 -13.17 9.11 -0.28
C LEU A 402 -13.19 9.85 1.05
N THR A 403 -13.58 11.13 1.06
CA THR A 403 -13.67 11.89 2.32
C THR A 403 -14.66 11.28 3.30
N GLU A 404 -15.81 10.78 2.83
CA GLU A 404 -16.77 10.11 3.69
C GLU A 404 -16.21 8.80 4.27
N ALA A 405 -15.62 7.94 3.43
CA ALA A 405 -15.03 6.68 3.86
C ALA A 405 -13.90 6.89 4.88
N LEU A 406 -13.03 7.88 4.67
CA LEU A 406 -11.96 8.20 5.61
C LEU A 406 -12.50 8.72 6.95
N ALA A 407 -13.52 9.59 6.92
CA ALA A 407 -14.14 10.10 8.14
C ALA A 407 -14.96 9.03 8.88
N ASP A 408 -15.55 8.06 8.18
CA ASP A 408 -16.23 6.90 8.79
C ASP A 408 -15.25 5.91 9.43
N SER A 409 -14.02 5.80 8.91
CA SER A 409 -13.01 4.86 9.43
C SER A 409 -12.54 5.18 10.85
N ALA A 410 -12.59 6.46 11.26
CA ALA A 410 -12.09 6.96 12.55
C ALA A 410 -10.67 6.47 12.92
N HIS A 411 -9.82 6.25 11.91
CA HIS A 411 -8.48 5.69 12.05
C HIS A 411 -7.40 6.76 11.81
N ARG A 412 -6.29 6.69 12.57
CA ARG A 412 -5.17 7.66 12.49
C ARG A 412 -4.65 7.87 11.05
N ARG A 413 -4.48 6.78 10.30
CA ARG A 413 -4.06 6.83 8.88
C ARG A 413 -5.09 7.55 7.98
N GLY A 414 -6.37 7.41 8.29
CA GLY A 414 -7.44 8.17 7.65
C GLY A 414 -7.31 9.66 7.95
N ASP A 415 -7.00 10.02 9.21
CA ASP A 415 -6.77 11.41 9.60
C ASP A 415 -5.55 12.04 8.92
N GLU A 416 -4.48 11.26 8.75
CA GLU A 416 -3.28 11.66 8.02
C GLU A 416 -3.61 11.92 6.54
N LEU A 417 -4.36 11.02 5.90
CA LEU A 417 -4.76 11.20 4.50
C LEU A 417 -5.74 12.38 4.34
N LEU A 418 -6.72 12.56 5.23
CA LEU A 418 -7.60 13.72 5.22
C LEU A 418 -6.83 15.04 5.45
N ALA A 419 -5.76 15.03 6.25
CA ALA A 419 -4.89 16.19 6.42
C ALA A 419 -4.17 16.55 5.11
N VAL A 420 -3.63 15.54 4.41
CA VAL A 420 -3.00 15.72 3.09
C VAL A 420 -4.01 16.25 2.06
N LEU A 421 -5.24 15.70 2.05
CA LEU A 421 -6.31 16.17 1.16
C LEU A 421 -6.75 17.61 1.46
N ALA A 422 -6.70 18.05 2.72
CA ALA A 422 -7.03 19.43 3.09
C ALA A 422 -6.04 20.45 2.51
N GLU A 423 -4.78 20.04 2.28
CA GLU A 423 -3.75 20.85 1.63
C GLU A 423 -3.79 20.74 0.10
N GLU A 424 -3.84 19.52 -0.43
CA GLU A 424 -3.75 19.26 -1.88
C GLU A 424 -5.06 19.50 -2.64
N GLU A 425 -6.20 19.16 -2.05
CA GLU A 425 -7.53 19.18 -2.67
C GLU A 425 -8.57 19.93 -1.80
N PRO A 426 -8.30 21.19 -1.39
CA PRO A 426 -9.08 21.91 -0.38
C PRO A 426 -10.56 22.09 -0.75
N SER A 427 -10.87 22.20 -2.04
CA SER A 427 -12.25 22.35 -2.52
C SER A 427 -13.14 21.13 -2.18
N ALA A 428 -12.59 19.91 -2.25
CA ALA A 428 -13.33 18.70 -1.90
C ALA A 428 -13.55 18.61 -0.39
N VAL A 429 -12.52 18.93 0.40
CA VAL A 429 -12.63 18.97 1.86
C VAL A 429 -13.64 20.05 2.30
N CYS A 430 -13.71 21.21 1.64
CA CYS A 430 -14.73 22.22 1.94
C CYS A 430 -16.16 21.71 1.72
N ARG A 431 -16.41 20.94 0.65
CA ARG A 431 -17.73 20.30 0.41
C ARG A 431 -18.04 19.25 1.48
N ALA A 432 -17.05 18.45 1.87
CA ALA A 432 -17.21 17.47 2.94
C ALA A 432 -17.52 18.14 4.29
N VAL A 433 -16.76 19.19 4.64
CA VAL A 433 -16.96 20.00 5.85
C VAL A 433 -18.35 20.63 5.90
N ASP A 434 -18.84 21.17 4.78
CA ASP A 434 -20.20 21.72 4.70
C ASP A 434 -21.26 20.62 4.94
N ARG A 435 -21.13 19.45 4.29
CA ARG A 435 -22.01 18.30 4.55
C ARG A 435 -21.98 17.87 6.03
N TRP A 436 -20.78 17.73 6.60
CA TRP A 436 -20.58 17.27 7.97
C TRP A 436 -21.07 18.25 9.03
N ALA A 437 -20.99 19.56 8.78
CA ALA A 437 -21.52 20.59 9.68
C ALA A 437 -23.04 20.51 9.83
N HIS A 438 -23.73 20.07 8.78
CA HIS A 438 -25.18 19.87 8.75
C HIS A 438 -25.62 18.48 9.22
N ASP A 439 -24.69 17.56 9.49
CA ASP A 439 -25.01 16.20 9.94
C ASP A 439 -25.56 16.17 11.38
N GLU A 440 -26.42 15.20 11.67
CA GLU A 440 -27.00 14.98 13.00
C GLU A 440 -26.00 14.35 13.98
N ARG A 441 -25.02 13.59 13.48
CA ARG A 441 -24.00 12.92 14.28
C ARG A 441 -22.98 13.92 14.82
N PRO A 442 -22.78 14.02 16.16
CA PRO A 442 -21.80 14.94 16.74
C PRO A 442 -20.37 14.73 16.24
N ALA A 443 -19.97 13.48 15.99
CA ALA A 443 -18.65 13.14 15.48
C ALA A 443 -18.36 13.78 14.11
N ARG A 444 -19.36 13.85 13.22
CA ARG A 444 -19.23 14.53 11.92
C ARG A 444 -19.02 16.03 12.09
N ARG A 445 -19.75 16.67 13.01
CA ARG A 445 -19.57 18.11 13.29
C ARG A 445 -18.19 18.43 13.89
N VAL A 446 -17.66 17.55 14.73
CA VAL A 446 -16.27 17.66 15.23
C VAL A 446 -15.27 17.58 14.06
N ALA A 447 -15.45 16.61 13.16
CA ALA A 447 -14.62 16.47 11.95
C ALA A 447 -14.72 17.71 11.05
N ALA A 448 -15.92 18.29 10.89
CA ALA A 448 -16.14 19.50 10.11
C ALA A 448 -15.26 20.66 10.59
N VAL A 449 -15.19 20.90 11.91
CA VAL A 449 -14.32 21.93 12.48
C VAL A 449 -12.85 21.58 12.28
N ALA A 450 -12.45 20.36 12.62
CA ALA A 450 -11.06 19.94 12.57
C ALA A 450 -10.47 20.06 11.15
N TYR A 451 -11.15 19.52 10.14
CA TYR A 451 -10.68 19.56 8.75
C TYR A 451 -10.98 20.89 8.07
N GLY A 452 -12.04 21.61 8.48
CA GLY A 452 -12.29 22.98 8.04
C GLY A 452 -11.12 23.90 8.40
N LEU A 453 -10.63 23.83 9.65
CA LEU A 453 -9.47 24.62 10.10
C LEU A 453 -8.18 24.25 9.38
N ARG A 454 -7.99 22.97 9.03
CA ARG A 454 -6.84 22.49 8.24
C ARG A 454 -6.92 22.93 6.77
N ALA A 455 -8.10 22.92 6.16
CA ALA A 455 -8.26 23.30 4.75
C ALA A 455 -8.23 24.83 4.55
N ALA A 456 -8.73 25.60 5.51
CA ALA A 456 -8.91 27.05 5.38
C ALA A 456 -7.66 27.85 4.90
N PRO A 457 -6.42 27.54 5.32
CA PRO A 457 -5.21 28.22 4.80
C PRO A 457 -4.95 27.98 3.31
N HIS A 458 -5.44 26.87 2.76
CA HIS A 458 -5.19 26.42 1.39
C HIS A 458 -6.31 26.83 0.42
N VAL A 459 -7.46 27.28 0.93
CA VAL A 459 -8.60 27.76 0.11
C VAL A 459 -8.27 29.08 -0.59
N ARG A 460 -8.28 29.07 -1.92
CA ARG A 460 -8.08 30.26 -2.77
C ARG A 460 -9.35 30.74 -3.46
N THR A 461 -10.30 29.86 -3.72
CA THR A 461 -11.56 30.14 -4.40
C THR A 461 -12.58 30.82 -3.47
N GLU A 462 -13.51 31.58 -4.05
CA GLU A 462 -14.62 32.16 -3.29
C GLU A 462 -15.61 31.09 -2.85
N ASP A 463 -15.92 30.12 -3.72
CA ASP A 463 -16.82 29.01 -3.42
C ASP A 463 -16.37 28.22 -2.19
N GLY A 464 -15.06 27.95 -2.07
CA GLY A 464 -14.51 27.27 -0.89
C GLY A 464 -14.66 28.09 0.38
N ARG A 465 -14.43 29.41 0.33
CA ARG A 465 -14.66 30.31 1.46
C ARG A 465 -16.13 30.36 1.85
N GLU A 466 -17.02 30.37 0.86
CA GLU A 466 -18.46 30.37 1.05
C GLU A 466 -18.95 29.09 1.75
N LEU A 467 -18.48 27.91 1.32
CA LEU A 467 -18.77 26.64 1.99
C LEU A 467 -18.31 26.63 3.45
N LEU A 468 -17.07 27.05 3.73
CA LEU A 468 -16.56 27.12 5.11
C LEU A 468 -17.35 28.12 5.97
N ARG A 469 -17.80 29.23 5.36
CA ARG A 469 -18.66 30.21 6.03
C ARG A 469 -20.02 29.61 6.38
N TYR A 470 -20.68 28.92 5.45
CA TYR A 470 -21.97 28.28 5.74
C TYR A 470 -21.84 27.20 6.81
N ALA A 471 -20.83 26.34 6.70
CA ALA A 471 -20.52 25.34 7.71
C ALA A 471 -20.34 25.96 9.11
N ALA A 472 -19.53 27.02 9.22
CA ALA A 472 -19.29 27.70 10.49
C ALA A 472 -20.56 28.37 11.06
N LEU A 473 -21.38 29.00 10.21
CA LEU A 473 -22.64 29.59 10.64
C LEU A 473 -23.65 28.53 11.11
N ALA A 474 -23.72 27.38 10.44
CA ALA A 474 -24.57 26.26 10.85
C ALA A 474 -24.18 25.72 12.23
N LEU A 475 -22.87 25.59 12.50
CA LEU A 475 -22.34 25.17 13.80
C LEU A 475 -22.64 26.19 14.91
N LEU A 476 -22.50 27.50 14.63
CA LEU A 476 -22.83 28.56 15.60
C LEU A 476 -24.33 28.66 15.90
N ALA A 477 -25.19 28.34 14.93
CA ALA A 477 -26.64 28.35 15.12
C ALA A 477 -27.11 27.25 16.09
N ARG A 478 -26.30 26.21 16.33
CA ARG A 478 -26.61 25.10 17.24
C ARG A 478 -26.03 25.37 18.64
N PRO A 479 -26.86 25.60 19.67
CA PRO A 479 -26.37 25.88 21.03
C PRO A 479 -25.69 24.67 21.69
N ALA A 480 -26.09 23.45 21.32
CA ALA A 480 -25.54 22.21 21.86
C ALA A 480 -24.06 21.99 21.50
N ASP A 481 -23.57 22.62 20.43
CA ASP A 481 -22.20 22.50 19.94
C ASP A 481 -21.29 23.63 20.44
N CYS A 482 -21.55 24.17 21.64
CA CYS A 482 -20.83 25.34 22.18
C CYS A 482 -19.31 25.17 22.31
N THR A 483 -18.85 23.92 22.42
CA THR A 483 -17.44 23.52 22.43
C THR A 483 -16.78 23.66 21.05
N LEU A 484 -17.56 23.63 19.96
CA LEU A 484 -17.09 23.79 18.58
C LEU A 484 -17.09 25.26 18.12
N HIS A 485 -17.76 26.14 18.87
CA HIS A 485 -17.93 27.55 18.49
C HIS A 485 -16.60 28.30 18.33
N GLY A 486 -15.56 27.97 19.09
CA GLY A 486 -14.23 28.56 18.92
C GLY A 486 -13.67 28.32 17.51
N GLY A 487 -13.76 27.08 17.03
CA GLY A 487 -13.30 26.69 15.69
C GLY A 487 -14.16 27.29 14.59
N ALA A 488 -15.48 27.35 14.78
CA ALA A 488 -16.38 28.04 13.86
C ALA A 488 -16.06 29.55 13.75
N LEU A 489 -15.81 30.22 14.87
CA LEU A 489 -15.38 31.62 14.89
C LEU A 489 -14.03 31.81 14.18
N ALA A 490 -13.08 30.90 14.38
CA ALA A 490 -11.79 30.95 13.69
C ALA A 490 -11.92 30.83 12.16
N LEU A 491 -12.86 30.03 11.65
CA LEU A 491 -13.19 29.98 10.21
C LEU A 491 -13.76 31.32 9.72
N LEU A 492 -14.71 31.91 10.46
CA LEU A 492 -15.34 33.18 10.09
C LEU A 492 -14.39 34.39 10.18
N VAL A 493 -13.37 34.35 11.05
CA VAL A 493 -12.34 35.39 11.11
C VAL A 493 -11.39 35.33 9.91
N ARG A 494 -11.13 34.13 9.38
CA ARG A 494 -10.31 33.96 8.18
C ARG A 494 -10.99 34.55 6.94
N ASP A 495 -12.32 34.41 6.80
CA ASP A 495 -13.08 35.03 5.71
C ASP A 495 -13.12 36.56 5.84
N PRO A 496 -12.53 37.33 4.89
CA PRO A 496 -12.58 38.79 4.90
C PRO A 496 -13.98 39.39 4.99
N ARG A 497 -15.02 38.72 4.46
CA ARG A 497 -16.41 39.23 4.46
C ARG A 497 -17.06 39.21 5.85
N THR A 498 -16.74 38.21 6.66
CA THR A 498 -17.35 38.02 7.99
C THR A 498 -16.42 38.43 9.13
N ARG A 499 -15.13 38.64 8.86
CA ARG A 499 -14.09 38.91 9.86
C ARG A 499 -14.47 39.98 10.87
N SER A 500 -14.83 41.18 10.42
CA SER A 500 -15.10 42.32 11.31
C SER A 500 -16.22 42.04 12.31
N ARG A 501 -17.25 41.28 11.90
CA ARG A 501 -18.39 40.94 12.75
C ARG A 501 -18.05 39.93 13.84
N HIS A 502 -17.21 38.95 13.54
CA HIS A 502 -16.94 37.81 14.45
C HIS A 502 -15.62 37.94 15.22
N LEU A 503 -14.75 38.87 14.82
CA LEU A 503 -13.45 39.08 15.46
C LEU A 503 -13.54 39.32 16.98
N PRO A 504 -14.43 40.18 17.52
CA PRO A 504 -14.48 40.42 18.97
C PRO A 504 -14.76 39.14 19.78
N GLN A 505 -15.66 38.28 19.29
CA GLN A 505 -16.00 37.02 19.96
C GLN A 505 -14.83 36.02 19.91
N ALA A 506 -14.13 35.95 18.77
CA ALA A 506 -12.96 35.09 18.62
C ALA A 506 -11.80 35.54 19.53
N LEU A 507 -11.56 36.85 19.65
CA LEU A 507 -10.52 37.40 20.51
C LEU A 507 -10.80 37.15 22.00
N ALA A 508 -12.06 37.24 22.43
CA ALA A 508 -12.45 36.93 23.81
C ALA A 508 -12.14 35.45 24.16
N ARG A 509 -12.60 34.52 23.31
CA ARG A 509 -12.36 33.07 23.45
C ARG A 509 -10.86 32.74 23.42
N PHE A 510 -10.10 33.38 22.53
CA PHE A 510 -8.66 33.21 22.47
C PHE A 510 -7.97 33.71 23.74
N GLY A 511 -8.37 34.87 24.28
CA GLY A 511 -7.84 35.38 25.54
C GLY A 511 -8.13 34.47 26.74
N GLU A 512 -9.25 33.76 26.72
CA GLU A 512 -9.63 32.72 27.69
C GLU A 512 -8.84 31.41 27.52
N GLY A 513 -8.12 31.24 26.41
CA GLY A 513 -7.31 30.05 26.14
C GLY A 513 -8.09 28.91 25.49
N ASP A 514 -9.18 29.21 24.76
CA ASP A 514 -9.92 28.20 23.99
C ASP A 514 -9.01 27.54 22.92
N PRO A 515 -8.71 26.23 23.02
CA PRO A 515 -7.82 25.53 22.09
C PRO A 515 -8.39 25.43 20.67
N GLN A 516 -9.71 25.65 20.49
CA GLN A 516 -10.35 25.64 19.18
C GLN A 516 -10.12 26.92 18.38
N VAL A 517 -9.55 27.97 18.99
CA VAL A 517 -9.20 29.22 18.30
C VAL A 517 -7.69 29.27 18.02
N PRO A 518 -7.20 28.75 16.88
CA PRO A 518 -5.78 28.76 16.59
C PRO A 518 -5.27 30.19 16.38
N ALA A 519 -4.08 30.49 16.93
CA ALA A 519 -3.42 31.79 16.77
C ALA A 519 -3.25 32.15 15.28
N SER A 520 -3.01 31.15 14.42
CA SER A 520 -2.85 31.33 12.98
C SER A 520 -4.10 31.89 12.29
N ALA A 521 -5.31 31.62 12.80
CA ALA A 521 -6.54 32.21 12.27
C ALA A 521 -6.62 33.70 12.58
N LEU A 522 -6.31 34.10 13.81
CA LEU A 522 -6.32 35.50 14.24
C LEU A 522 -5.21 36.32 13.59
N ALA A 523 -4.05 35.71 13.33
CA ALA A 523 -2.95 36.36 12.64
C ALA A 523 -3.35 36.88 11.25
N THR A 524 -4.32 36.24 10.57
CA THR A 524 -4.86 36.72 9.28
C THR A 524 -5.58 38.07 9.40
N ALA A 525 -6.09 38.41 10.58
CA ALA A 525 -6.78 39.67 10.84
C ALA A 525 -5.83 40.84 11.12
N LEU A 526 -4.54 40.58 11.43
CA LEU A 526 -3.55 41.61 11.82
C LEU A 526 -3.42 42.74 10.80
N ALA A 527 -3.51 42.44 9.50
CA ALA A 527 -3.40 43.47 8.46
C ALA A 527 -4.58 44.46 8.47
N SER A 528 -5.74 44.02 8.94
CA SER A 528 -6.99 44.80 8.94
C SER A 528 -7.35 45.38 10.31
N HIS A 529 -6.98 44.71 11.40
CA HIS A 529 -7.34 45.06 12.78
C HIS A 529 -6.12 44.87 13.71
N PRO A 530 -5.01 45.59 13.51
CA PRO A 530 -3.76 45.28 14.21
C PRO A 530 -3.84 45.51 15.72
N GLU A 531 -4.50 46.57 16.19
CA GLU A 531 -4.61 46.91 17.61
C GLU A 531 -5.33 45.82 18.43
N PRO A 532 -6.60 45.48 18.15
CA PRO A 532 -7.33 44.52 18.98
C PRO A 532 -6.71 43.11 18.93
N VAL A 533 -6.11 42.74 17.79
CA VAL A 533 -5.45 41.44 17.67
C VAL A 533 -4.16 41.43 18.50
N LEU A 534 -3.29 42.43 18.39
CA LEU A 534 -2.06 42.48 19.19
C LEU A 534 -2.34 42.53 20.69
N GLU A 535 -3.39 43.24 21.12
CA GLU A 535 -3.84 43.24 22.52
C GLU A 535 -4.26 41.85 23.01
N ALA A 536 -5.00 41.08 22.20
CA ALA A 536 -5.39 39.73 22.54
C ALA A 536 -4.18 38.77 22.62
N PHE A 537 -3.23 38.89 21.69
CA PHE A 537 -1.97 38.14 21.74
C PHE A 537 -1.15 38.50 22.99
N GLN A 538 -1.10 39.78 23.35
CA GLN A 538 -0.44 40.23 24.59
C GLN A 538 -1.10 39.66 25.84
N ALA A 539 -2.43 39.75 25.94
CA ALA A 539 -3.19 39.19 27.04
C ALA A 539 -2.98 37.67 27.17
N ARG A 540 -2.92 36.96 26.03
CA ARG A 540 -2.69 35.52 26.00
C ARG A 540 -1.29 35.12 26.46
N LEU A 541 -0.25 35.82 25.98
CA LEU A 541 1.15 35.53 26.30
C LEU A 541 1.51 35.87 27.77
N ARG A 542 0.80 36.83 28.38
CA ARG A 542 0.92 37.13 29.82
C ARG A 542 0.45 35.98 30.72
N ARG A 543 -0.43 35.10 30.24
CA ARG A 543 -0.90 33.93 30.99
C ARG A 543 0.01 32.72 30.73
N PRO A 544 0.38 31.93 31.75
CA PRO A 544 1.05 30.66 31.55
C PRO A 544 0.13 29.68 30.81
N GLY A 545 0.70 28.92 29.87
CA GLY A 545 -0.05 27.94 29.08
C GLY A 545 0.87 27.15 28.14
N PRO A 546 0.49 25.93 27.73
CA PRO A 546 1.28 25.07 26.86
C PRO A 546 1.38 25.59 25.41
N ASP A 547 0.53 26.54 25.02
CA ASP A 547 0.41 27.10 23.67
C ASP A 547 1.29 28.33 23.40
N VAL A 548 1.99 28.86 24.42
CA VAL A 548 2.86 30.05 24.28
C VAL A 548 3.86 29.88 23.13
N GLY A 549 4.47 28.69 23.01
CA GLY A 549 5.38 28.39 21.91
C GLY A 549 4.70 28.41 20.52
N GLU A 550 3.45 27.95 20.42
CA GLU A 550 2.69 27.99 19.17
C GLU A 550 2.27 29.41 18.78
N VAL A 551 1.85 30.21 19.76
CA VAL A 551 1.50 31.62 19.59
C VAL A 551 2.72 32.40 19.08
N LEU A 552 3.88 32.23 19.72
CA LEU A 552 5.13 32.87 19.29
C LEU A 552 5.56 32.39 17.90
N ARG A 553 5.47 31.08 17.61
CA ARG A 553 5.77 30.55 16.27
C ARG A 553 4.89 31.17 15.19
N THR A 554 3.60 31.34 15.47
CA THR A 554 2.65 32.01 14.56
C THR A 554 3.04 33.47 14.34
N LEU A 555 3.39 34.18 15.41
CA LEU A 555 3.84 35.58 15.33
C LEU A 555 5.17 35.72 14.58
N ALA A 556 6.02 34.68 14.55
CA ALA A 556 7.24 34.66 13.75
C ALA A 556 6.96 34.66 12.24
N ASP A 557 5.78 34.23 11.80
CA ASP A 557 5.41 34.19 10.38
C ASP A 557 4.86 35.53 9.85
N VAL A 558 4.65 36.52 10.74
CA VAL A 558 4.14 37.85 10.36
C VAL A 558 5.26 38.69 9.72
N THR A 559 5.39 38.69 8.40
CA THR A 559 6.53 39.32 7.70
C THR A 559 6.34 40.80 7.36
N THR A 560 5.14 41.37 7.50
CA THR A 560 4.90 42.80 7.22
C THR A 560 5.77 43.68 8.13
N PRO A 561 6.69 44.52 7.60
CA PRO A 561 7.72 45.17 8.42
C PRO A 561 7.21 46.04 9.59
N ALA A 562 6.09 46.74 9.40
CA ALA A 562 5.47 47.54 10.46
C ALA A 562 4.90 46.67 11.59
N LEU A 563 4.21 45.58 11.24
CA LEU A 563 3.63 44.64 12.20
C LEU A 563 4.72 43.81 12.89
N ALA A 564 5.72 43.34 12.14
CA ALA A 564 6.84 42.56 12.67
C ALA A 564 7.62 43.34 13.76
N ARG A 565 7.79 44.65 13.61
CA ARG A 565 8.40 45.50 14.65
C ARG A 565 7.54 45.64 15.90
N ARG A 566 6.22 45.77 15.75
CA ARG A 566 5.27 45.76 16.88
C ARG A 566 5.27 44.43 17.61
N VAL A 567 5.27 43.33 16.86
CA VAL A 567 5.39 41.96 17.39
C VAL A 567 6.72 41.76 18.12
N ALA A 568 7.84 42.24 17.58
CA ALA A 568 9.13 42.16 18.27
C ALA A 568 9.13 42.93 19.61
N THR A 569 8.45 44.08 19.66
CA THR A 569 8.27 44.84 20.90
C THR A 569 7.45 44.03 21.92
N LEU A 570 6.36 43.41 21.48
CA LEU A 570 5.54 42.51 22.29
C LEU A 570 6.36 41.33 22.85
N VAL A 571 7.16 40.67 22.00
CA VAL A 571 8.02 39.54 22.43
C VAL A 571 9.00 39.97 23.51
N ARG A 572 9.58 41.16 23.40
CA ARG A 572 10.47 41.70 24.44
C ARG A 572 9.73 41.92 25.76
N GLU A 573 8.55 42.55 25.73
CA GLU A 573 7.73 42.76 26.94
C GLU A 573 7.34 41.44 27.61
N VAL A 574 6.99 40.42 26.83
CA VAL A 574 6.63 39.10 27.34
C VAL A 574 7.82 38.44 28.04
N VAL A 575 9.01 38.54 27.47
CA VAL A 575 10.24 37.99 28.06
C VAL A 575 10.64 38.71 29.34
N GLU A 576 10.53 40.04 29.37
CA GLU A 576 10.81 40.84 30.57
C GLU A 576 9.89 40.45 31.73
N LEU A 577 8.63 40.12 31.45
CA LEU A 577 7.66 39.66 32.45
C LEU A 577 7.81 38.17 32.80
N ARG A 578 8.28 37.36 31.85
CA ARG A 578 8.29 35.89 31.91
C ARG A 578 9.58 35.28 31.34
N PRO A 579 10.69 35.31 32.10
CA PRO A 579 11.98 34.78 31.67
C PRO A 579 11.93 33.28 31.31
N GLU A 580 10.99 32.52 31.89
CA GLU A 580 10.81 31.11 31.61
C GLU A 580 10.36 30.80 30.17
N THR A 581 9.99 31.82 29.39
CA THR A 581 9.66 31.68 27.95
C THR A 581 10.88 31.72 27.02
N ALA A 582 12.09 31.76 27.59
CA ALA A 582 13.37 31.86 26.88
C ALA A 582 13.50 30.92 25.67
N ASP A 583 13.20 29.63 25.83
CA ASP A 583 13.32 28.63 24.76
C ASP A 583 12.33 28.90 23.61
N HIS A 584 11.12 29.34 23.92
CA HIS A 584 10.12 29.69 22.90
C HIS A 584 10.51 30.97 22.14
N VAL A 585 11.18 31.92 22.80
CA VAL A 585 11.69 33.14 22.15
C VAL A 585 12.91 32.83 21.30
N ALA A 586 13.78 31.93 21.74
CA ALA A 586 14.87 31.42 20.92
C ALA A 586 14.33 30.77 19.64
N ALA A 587 13.30 29.91 19.75
CA ALA A 587 12.62 29.33 18.59
C ALA A 587 11.93 30.38 17.69
N TYR A 588 11.38 31.46 18.26
CA TYR A 588 10.87 32.61 17.49
C TYR A 588 11.99 33.27 16.66
N VAL A 589 13.16 33.52 17.27
CA VAL A 589 14.31 34.10 16.59
C VAL A 589 14.84 33.17 15.50
N GLU A 590 14.94 31.87 15.78
CA GLU A 590 15.34 30.85 14.81
C GLU A 590 14.46 30.89 13.56
N ARG A 591 13.14 30.82 13.73
CA ARG A 591 12.20 30.84 12.61
C ARG A 591 12.25 32.15 11.82
N ARG A 592 12.54 33.28 12.49
CA ARG A 592 12.76 34.58 11.82
C ARG A 592 14.08 34.63 11.06
N LEU A 593 15.12 33.93 11.52
CA LEU A 593 16.41 33.84 10.83
C LEU A 593 16.31 33.07 9.52
N GLU A 594 15.42 32.09 9.43
CA GLU A 594 15.13 31.35 8.19
C GLU A 594 14.54 32.25 7.08
N GLN A 595 13.97 33.40 7.44
CA GLN A 595 13.48 34.41 6.48
C GLN A 595 14.62 35.28 5.90
N GLY A 596 15.87 35.03 6.30
CA GLY A 596 17.06 35.67 5.76
C GLY A 596 17.21 37.16 6.09
N LEU A 597 17.90 37.89 5.23
CA LEU A 597 18.23 39.30 5.44
C LEU A 597 17.01 40.23 5.53
N ALA A 598 15.83 39.82 5.04
CA ALA A 598 14.58 40.57 5.18
C ALA A 598 14.20 40.78 6.65
N SER A 599 14.56 39.84 7.53
CA SER A 599 14.32 39.92 8.97
C SER A 599 15.32 40.80 9.73
N ARG A 600 16.43 41.22 9.09
CA ARG A 600 17.51 41.95 9.76
C ARG A 600 17.02 43.20 10.50
N ALA A 601 16.12 43.98 9.88
CA ALA A 601 15.58 45.21 10.47
C ALA A 601 14.72 44.98 11.73
N VAL A 602 14.22 43.76 11.94
CA VAL A 602 13.40 43.36 13.09
C VAL A 602 14.25 42.63 14.13
N LEU A 603 15.12 41.72 13.70
CA LEU A 603 15.94 40.91 14.58
C LEU A 603 17.09 41.69 15.22
N LEU A 604 17.74 42.59 14.50
CA LEU A 604 18.89 43.33 15.03
C LEU A 604 18.51 44.17 16.27
N PRO A 605 17.42 44.97 16.28
CA PRO A 605 17.00 45.70 17.47
C PRO A 605 16.46 44.80 18.58
N LEU A 606 15.76 43.72 18.22
CA LEU A 606 15.19 42.77 19.18
C LEU A 606 16.30 42.04 19.95
N VAL A 607 17.19 41.36 19.24
CA VAL A 607 18.29 40.60 19.83
C VAL A 607 19.25 41.53 20.55
N GLY A 608 19.56 42.70 19.99
CA GLY A 608 20.35 43.72 20.68
C GLY A 608 19.75 44.11 22.03
N GLY A 609 18.45 44.40 22.07
CA GLY A 609 17.77 44.73 23.33
C GLY A 609 17.73 43.59 24.35
N LEU A 610 17.52 42.35 23.89
CA LEU A 610 17.55 41.16 24.76
C LEU A 610 18.95 40.86 25.30
N LEU A 611 20.01 41.20 24.56
CA LEU A 611 21.38 41.07 25.05
C LEU A 611 21.75 42.17 26.04
N ASP A 612 21.24 43.40 25.87
CA ASP A 612 21.60 44.55 26.71
C ASP A 612 20.90 44.56 28.08
N GLY A 613 19.65 44.08 28.15
CA GLY A 613 18.84 44.12 29.38
C GLY A 613 18.08 42.85 29.71
N GLY A 614 18.24 41.78 28.92
CA GLY A 614 17.49 40.54 29.10
C GLY A 614 18.04 39.63 30.21
N PRO A 615 17.17 38.79 30.80
CA PRO A 615 17.56 37.84 31.84
C PRO A 615 18.52 36.77 31.28
N PRO A 616 19.40 36.19 32.13
CA PRO A 616 20.46 35.28 31.68
C PRO A 616 19.91 34.04 30.95
N GLU A 617 18.74 33.54 31.33
CA GLU A 617 18.08 32.37 30.71
C GLU A 617 17.82 32.60 29.21
N VAL A 618 17.37 33.82 28.86
CA VAL A 618 17.08 34.19 27.46
C VAL A 618 18.37 34.34 26.67
N ARG A 619 19.41 34.94 27.26
CA ARG A 619 20.72 35.08 26.60
C ARG A 619 21.36 33.71 26.36
N VAL A 620 21.23 32.78 27.30
CA VAL A 620 21.62 31.36 27.14
C VAL A 620 20.85 30.72 25.98
N ALA A 621 19.52 30.82 25.96
CA ALA A 621 18.70 30.21 24.91
C ALA A 621 19.01 30.80 23.52
N LEU A 622 19.13 32.12 23.41
CA LEU A 622 19.54 32.79 22.16
C LEU A 622 20.90 32.32 21.65
N THR A 623 21.84 32.05 22.56
CA THR A 623 23.17 31.57 22.21
C THR A 623 23.12 30.26 21.44
N THR A 624 22.24 29.33 21.84
CA THR A 624 22.10 28.03 21.16
C THR A 624 21.66 28.19 19.71
N VAL A 625 20.72 29.11 19.45
CA VAL A 625 20.19 29.42 18.12
C VAL A 625 21.21 30.16 17.26
N LEU A 626 21.90 31.16 17.83
CA LEU A 626 22.87 31.97 17.08
C LEU A 626 24.15 31.20 16.72
N ALA A 627 24.54 30.23 17.55
CA ALA A 627 25.73 29.39 17.33
C ALA A 627 25.45 28.14 16.49
N ALA A 628 24.19 27.76 16.29
CA ALA A 628 23.82 26.63 15.46
C ALA A 628 24.16 26.86 13.97
N PRO A 629 24.57 25.81 13.24
CA PRO A 629 24.92 25.91 11.81
C PRO A 629 23.74 26.47 11.01
N GLY A 630 23.89 27.66 10.46
CA GLY A 630 22.89 28.27 9.59
C GLY A 630 22.93 27.71 8.17
N GLY A 631 21.77 27.52 7.55
CA GLY A 631 21.65 27.34 6.09
C GLY A 631 22.00 28.64 5.33
N ALA A 632 22.04 28.58 4.00
CA ALA A 632 22.49 29.69 3.13
C ALA A 632 21.81 31.04 3.42
N GLU A 633 20.50 31.04 3.68
CA GLU A 633 19.72 32.26 3.96
C GLU A 633 19.97 32.82 5.37
N SER A 634 20.07 31.94 6.37
CA SER A 634 20.19 32.33 7.78
C SER A 634 21.63 32.64 8.22
N GLY A 635 22.63 32.08 7.51
CA GLY A 635 24.05 32.12 7.89
C GLY A 635 24.62 33.53 8.08
N PRO A 636 24.46 34.46 7.12
CA PRO A 636 24.99 35.82 7.25
C PRO A 636 24.44 36.58 8.46
N LEU A 637 23.12 36.49 8.70
CA LEU A 637 22.47 37.17 9.80
C LEU A 637 22.79 36.51 11.15
N ARG A 638 22.88 35.18 11.21
CA ARG A 638 23.37 34.45 12.39
C ARG A 638 24.80 34.89 12.75
N HIS A 639 25.69 35.00 11.76
CA HIS A 639 27.07 35.44 11.99
C HIS A 639 27.14 36.87 12.53
N GLU A 640 26.35 37.79 11.98
CA GLU A 640 26.27 39.18 12.45
C GLU A 640 25.78 39.26 13.91
N LEU A 641 24.68 38.57 14.23
CA LEU A 641 24.10 38.56 15.57
C LEU A 641 24.98 37.84 16.59
N LEU A 642 25.68 36.77 16.19
CA LEU A 642 26.67 36.10 17.01
C LEU A 642 27.88 37.01 17.28
N GLY A 643 28.29 37.81 16.31
CA GLY A 643 29.28 38.86 16.49
C GLY A 643 28.85 39.91 17.52
N LEU A 644 27.57 40.32 17.51
CA LEU A 644 27.00 41.20 18.53
C LEU A 644 27.02 40.56 19.92
N LEU A 645 26.62 39.29 20.04
CA LEU A 645 26.65 38.55 21.30
C LEU A 645 28.07 38.51 21.88
N LEU A 646 29.05 38.09 21.08
CA LEU A 646 30.46 38.01 21.47
C LEU A 646 31.06 39.38 21.87
N GLY A 647 30.57 40.47 21.27
CA GLY A 647 31.03 41.83 21.58
C GLY A 647 30.49 42.38 22.91
N ARG A 648 29.34 41.87 23.39
CA ARG A 648 28.62 42.42 24.54
C ARG A 648 28.64 41.52 25.77
N GLU A 649 28.67 40.21 25.57
CA GLU A 649 28.44 39.22 26.63
C GLU A 649 29.62 39.11 27.61
N ARG A 650 29.30 39.02 28.91
CA ARG A 650 30.25 38.88 30.01
C ARG A 650 29.88 37.79 31.00
N ASP A 651 28.66 37.26 30.91
CA ASP A 651 28.13 36.24 31.80
C ASP A 651 28.76 34.87 31.48
N PRO A 652 29.46 34.23 32.44
CA PRO A 652 30.06 32.93 32.21
C PRO A 652 29.07 31.83 31.82
N ALA A 653 27.80 31.90 32.27
CA ALA A 653 26.80 30.89 31.93
C ALA A 653 26.45 30.93 30.43
N VAL A 654 26.29 32.13 29.87
CA VAL A 654 26.01 32.35 28.44
C VAL A 654 27.19 31.89 27.58
N LEU A 655 28.42 32.20 28.00
CA LEU A 655 29.63 31.80 27.28
C LEU A 655 29.88 30.28 27.33
N VAL A 656 29.50 29.60 28.40
CA VAL A 656 29.52 28.12 28.47
C VAL A 656 28.45 27.52 27.54
N ALA A 657 27.26 28.13 27.47
CA ALA A 657 26.23 27.71 26.51
C ALA A 657 26.71 27.86 25.05
N LEU A 658 27.46 28.92 24.74
CA LEU A 658 28.10 29.12 23.43
C LEU A 658 29.09 27.99 23.11
N LEU A 659 29.92 27.63 24.10
CA LEU A 659 30.87 26.53 23.96
C LEU A 659 30.14 25.19 23.68
N CYS A 660 29.05 24.91 24.39
CA CYS A 660 28.24 23.71 24.18
C CYS A 660 27.64 23.68 22.77
N ALA A 661 27.00 24.77 22.35
CA ALA A 661 26.37 24.87 21.04
C ALA A 661 27.38 24.73 19.88
N ALA A 662 28.57 25.33 20.02
CA ALA A 662 29.65 25.17 19.05
C ALA A 662 30.12 23.71 18.94
N ALA A 663 30.28 23.02 20.08
CA ALA A 663 30.70 21.62 20.11
C ALA A 663 29.63 20.68 19.50
N ASP A 664 28.36 20.86 19.85
CA ASP A 664 27.24 20.08 19.30
C ASP A 664 27.09 20.30 17.78
N GLY A 665 27.34 21.53 17.31
CA GLY A 665 27.32 21.91 15.89
C GLY A 665 28.58 21.58 15.08
N ALA A 666 29.62 21.01 15.70
CA ALA A 666 30.96 20.89 15.11
C ALA A 666 31.00 20.06 13.82
N ARG A 667 30.15 19.02 13.73
CA ARG A 667 30.07 18.14 12.54
C ARG A 667 29.54 18.85 11.30
N HIS A 668 28.70 19.86 11.49
CA HIS A 668 27.98 20.55 10.41
C HIS A 668 28.62 21.90 10.05
N SER A 669 29.22 22.59 11.03
CA SER A 669 29.75 23.96 10.85
C SER A 669 31.19 24.00 10.33
N GLY A 670 31.88 22.86 10.31
CA GLY A 670 33.28 22.75 9.93
C GLY A 670 34.27 23.04 11.08
N GLU A 671 35.45 22.44 10.98
CA GLU A 671 36.47 22.49 12.04
C GLU A 671 36.95 23.91 12.34
N GLN A 672 37.20 24.73 11.31
CA GLN A 672 37.76 26.08 11.48
C GLN A 672 36.76 27.03 12.17
N HIS A 673 35.47 26.96 11.82
CA HIS A 673 34.43 27.78 12.44
C HIS A 673 34.26 27.40 13.92
N THR A 674 34.14 26.10 14.19
CA THR A 674 34.04 25.56 15.56
C THR A 674 35.24 25.98 16.40
N ARG A 675 36.45 25.86 15.84
CA ARG A 675 37.70 26.25 16.49
C ARG A 675 37.70 27.71 16.91
N GLU A 676 37.28 28.60 16.02
CA GLU A 676 37.25 30.04 16.30
C GLU A 676 36.23 30.39 17.37
N LEU A 677 35.04 29.77 17.35
CA LEU A 677 34.03 29.98 18.39
C LEU A 677 34.49 29.50 19.77
N VAL A 678 35.06 28.29 19.84
CA VAL A 678 35.62 27.73 21.09
C VAL A 678 36.74 28.63 21.62
N ARG A 679 37.63 29.12 20.75
CA ARG A 679 38.72 30.03 21.12
C ARG A 679 38.18 31.36 21.64
N ARG A 680 37.23 31.98 20.93
CA ARG A 680 36.62 33.26 21.34
C ARG A 680 35.86 33.13 22.65
N ALA A 681 35.07 32.07 22.85
CA ALA A 681 34.38 31.80 24.11
C ALA A 681 35.39 31.66 25.27
N GLY A 682 36.47 30.91 25.06
CA GLY A 682 37.53 30.74 26.06
C GLY A 682 38.25 32.05 26.41
N LEU A 683 38.59 32.88 25.42
CA LEU A 683 39.20 34.20 25.66
C LEU A 683 38.31 35.14 26.48
N LEU A 684 36.98 35.01 26.35
CA LEU A 684 36.03 35.78 27.16
C LEU A 684 35.90 35.20 28.58
N LEU A 685 35.84 33.88 28.71
CA LEU A 685 35.69 33.18 30.00
C LEU A 685 36.91 33.34 30.92
N VAL A 686 38.13 33.26 30.38
CA VAL A 686 39.39 33.31 31.15
C VAL A 686 39.70 34.69 31.74
N ARG A 687 38.92 35.73 31.38
CA ARG A 687 38.99 37.05 32.03
C ARG A 687 38.70 37.00 33.53
N THR A 688 38.08 35.93 34.02
CA THR A 688 37.81 35.69 35.43
C THR A 688 38.29 34.29 35.86
N PRO A 689 38.75 34.10 37.11
CA PRO A 689 39.16 32.78 37.61
C PRO A 689 38.01 31.74 37.59
N ASP A 690 36.79 32.17 37.90
CA ASP A 690 35.59 31.33 37.83
C ASP A 690 35.29 30.91 36.39
N GLY A 691 35.32 31.85 35.44
CA GLY A 691 35.12 31.55 34.03
C GLY A 691 36.20 30.62 33.44
N ALA A 692 37.47 30.76 33.83
CA ALA A 692 38.54 29.84 33.45
C ALA A 692 38.26 28.40 33.93
N THR A 693 37.81 28.25 35.18
CA THR A 693 37.44 26.96 35.76
C THR A 693 36.25 26.33 35.02
N ARG A 694 35.22 27.11 34.70
CA ARG A 694 34.04 26.64 33.96
C ARG A 694 34.38 26.25 32.52
N PHE A 695 35.26 27.00 31.86
CA PHE A 695 35.72 26.67 30.50
C PHE A 695 36.46 25.33 30.47
N ASP A 696 37.39 25.14 31.42
CA ASP A 696 38.14 23.90 31.57
C ASP A 696 37.22 22.69 31.84
N GLN A 697 36.26 22.84 32.77
CA GLN A 697 35.28 21.80 33.07
C GLN A 697 34.39 21.46 31.87
N ALA A 698 33.86 22.47 31.19
CA ALA A 698 32.99 22.30 30.03
C ALA A 698 33.72 21.65 28.85
N LEU A 699 34.99 21.98 28.60
CA LEU A 699 35.79 21.33 27.55
C LEU A 699 35.96 19.82 27.80
N VAL A 700 36.30 19.42 29.04
CA VAL A 700 36.42 18.01 29.40
C VAL A 700 35.09 17.29 29.23
N GLU A 701 34.00 17.90 29.69
CA GLU A 701 32.69 17.27 29.62
C GLU A 701 32.19 17.12 28.18
N LEU A 702 32.37 18.13 27.34
CA LEU A 702 32.08 18.04 25.91
C LEU A 702 32.97 17.01 25.21
N GLY A 703 34.23 16.88 25.64
CA GLY A 703 35.14 15.84 25.16
C GLY A 703 34.65 14.41 25.44
N ARG A 704 33.89 14.21 26.53
CA ARG A 704 33.26 12.92 26.86
C ARG A 704 31.92 12.73 26.14
N ARG A 705 31.08 13.77 26.12
CA ARG A 705 29.69 13.71 25.64
C ARG A 705 29.58 13.74 24.11
N VAL A 706 30.40 14.54 23.43
CA VAL A 706 30.27 14.80 21.99
C VAL A 706 31.26 13.93 21.21
N PRO A 707 30.80 12.94 20.41
CA PRO A 707 31.72 11.99 19.78
C PRO A 707 32.56 12.66 18.69
N GLY A 708 33.88 12.55 18.82
CA GLY A 708 34.86 13.15 17.91
C GLY A 708 35.35 14.54 18.32
N PHE A 709 34.78 15.14 19.37
CA PHE A 709 35.17 16.47 19.83
C PHE A 709 36.55 16.48 20.53
N ALA A 710 36.82 15.55 21.45
CA ALA A 710 38.11 15.46 22.13
C ALA A 710 39.32 15.30 21.17
N PRO A 711 39.30 14.39 20.17
CA PRO A 711 40.36 14.32 19.16
C PRO A 711 40.56 15.63 18.38
N LEU A 712 39.46 16.33 18.06
CA LEU A 712 39.49 17.57 17.31
C LEU A 712 40.11 18.73 18.13
N VAL A 713 39.77 18.84 19.42
CA VAL A 713 40.43 19.80 20.33
C VAL A 713 41.90 19.45 20.55
N ALA A 714 42.24 18.17 20.76
CA ALA A 714 43.64 17.74 20.92
C ALA A 714 44.52 18.10 19.70
N ARG A 715 43.98 18.01 18.48
CA ARG A 715 44.69 18.47 17.26
C ARG A 715 44.95 19.98 17.28
N TRP A 716 44.00 20.79 17.72
CA TRP A 716 44.19 22.25 17.82
C TRP A 716 45.27 22.62 18.84
N LEU A 717 45.24 21.98 20.01
CA LEU A 717 46.24 22.17 21.08
C LEU A 717 47.65 21.72 20.67
N THR A 718 47.74 20.76 19.73
CA THR A 718 49.01 20.26 19.20
C THR A 718 49.55 21.13 18.07
N ARG A 719 48.68 21.59 17.17
CA ARG A 719 49.09 22.42 16.01
C ARG A 719 49.52 23.84 16.40
N GLU A 720 48.85 24.46 17.37
CA GLU A 720 49.12 25.85 17.79
C GLU A 720 49.13 25.98 19.32
N PRO A 721 50.13 25.40 20.01
CA PRO A 721 50.17 25.36 21.47
C PRO A 721 50.19 26.75 22.12
N GLU A 722 50.87 27.72 21.51
CA GLU A 722 50.96 29.10 22.02
C GLU A 722 49.59 29.82 22.00
N ALA A 723 48.75 29.54 21.00
CA ALA A 723 47.44 30.17 20.86
C ALA A 723 46.41 29.69 21.90
N TRP A 724 46.64 28.52 22.51
CA TRP A 724 45.72 27.90 23.47
C TRP A 724 46.24 27.86 24.91
N ALA A 725 47.55 28.04 25.11
CA ALA A 725 48.17 28.05 26.45
C ALA A 725 47.61 29.14 27.38
N ALA A 726 47.13 30.25 26.81
CA ALA A 726 46.48 31.33 27.54
C ALA A 726 45.03 31.02 27.95
N VAL A 727 44.44 29.94 27.42
CA VAL A 727 42.99 29.70 27.50
C VAL A 727 42.64 28.35 28.15
N VAL A 728 43.48 27.33 27.97
CA VAL A 728 43.24 25.96 28.47
C VAL A 728 44.25 25.61 29.55
N GLY A 729 43.77 25.16 30.71
CA GLY A 729 44.62 24.76 31.82
C GLY A 729 45.48 23.51 31.52
N PRO A 730 46.68 23.37 32.11
CA PRO A 730 47.56 22.22 31.88
C PRO A 730 46.92 20.86 32.22
N SER A 731 46.09 20.83 33.26
CA SER A 731 45.34 19.64 33.69
C SER A 731 44.25 19.25 32.70
N THR A 732 43.49 20.22 32.18
CA THR A 732 42.47 20.03 31.14
C THR A 732 43.08 19.52 29.86
N ARG A 733 44.22 20.09 29.44
CA ARG A 733 44.97 19.62 28.27
C ARG A 733 45.30 18.13 28.36
N ARG A 734 45.87 17.69 29.50
CA ARG A 734 46.17 16.26 29.73
C ARG A 734 44.91 15.39 29.68
N MET A 735 43.80 15.86 30.24
CA MET A 735 42.54 15.13 30.24
C MET A 735 41.95 14.98 28.83
N ILE A 736 42.01 16.02 28.00
CA ILE A 736 41.56 15.98 26.60
C ILE A 736 42.46 15.07 25.75
N GLU A 737 43.78 15.12 25.93
CA GLU A 737 44.73 14.22 25.25
C GLU A 737 44.45 12.75 25.59
N ASN A 738 44.15 12.45 26.86
CA ASN A 738 43.74 11.11 27.30
C ASN A 738 42.41 10.67 26.68
N LEU A 739 41.38 11.53 26.67
CA LEU A 739 40.07 11.25 26.06
C LEU A 739 40.16 11.08 24.53
N ALA A 740 41.10 11.76 23.89
CA ALA A 740 41.37 11.63 22.46
C ALA A 740 42.13 10.33 22.09
N GLY A 741 42.57 9.54 23.07
CA GLY A 741 43.40 8.36 22.86
C GLY A 741 44.82 8.68 22.42
N VAL A 742 45.29 9.92 22.61
CA VAL A 742 46.66 10.35 22.29
C VAL A 742 47.57 9.91 23.43
N VAL A 743 47.91 8.62 23.47
CA VAL A 743 48.93 8.11 24.40
C VAL A 743 50.30 8.67 23.98
N ARG A 744 50.80 9.65 24.72
CA ARG A 744 52.24 9.94 24.72
C ARG A 744 52.94 8.87 25.55
N VAL A 745 53.69 8.00 24.88
CA VAL A 745 54.72 7.18 25.52
C VAL A 745 55.77 8.14 26.10
N PRO A 746 56.08 8.11 27.41
CA PRO A 746 57.08 8.99 27.99
C PRO A 746 58.48 8.57 27.52
N ALA A 747 59.32 9.57 27.23
CA ALA A 747 60.74 9.43 26.91
C ALA A 747 61.58 9.18 28.16
#